data_AF-A0A3Q2DAP0-F1
#
_entry.id   AF-A0A3Q2DAP0-F1
#
_cell.length_a   1.000
_cell.length_b   1.000
_cell.length_c   1.000
_cell.angle_alpha   90.00
_cell.angle_beta   90.00
_cell.angle_gamma   90.00
#
_symmetry.space_group_name_H-M   'P 1'
#
loop_
_entity.id
_entity.type
_entity.pdbx_description
1 polymer ?
#
loop_
_entity_poly.entity_id
_entity_poly.type
_entity_poly.pdbx_seq_one_letter_code
_entity_poly.pdbx_strand_id
1 'polypeptide(L)'
;MTRHHSDLVHQKFLQHAIFPKLLPFILLLLPQAWKGHCHPQCLDYKPPFEPQQQLVFCKDYTKFGCCDLQKDEEISRKFHSIMKNFDSLGSKTCGEYIRSILCQECSPYAAHLYDAEDANTPMRVLPGLCGDYCSSYWLQCRYTLSLLLEDMGNPQQFANWTASIEEDRNRFCDFLELKDKQYCYPNVLTDAELNANLGLVREDPKGCLEVCLQEVANGLRNPVAMIHANDGSHRFFVAEQLGYVWVYLANGSRIDRPFLNLTQAVLTSPWAGDERGFLCIALHPRFTTVRKAYVYYSVSVKKEERIRISEFTLSAHDDNQLDHSSERTILEVVEPASNHNGGQLLFGHDGYLYIFTGDGGRAGDPFGKFGNSQNKSALLGKVLRIDVDNNDEGVSYSIPSDNPFVGEQGAKPEIYAYGVRNMWRCSIDRGDPVTGAGRGRMFCGDVGQNKYEEIDLIVKGGNYGWRAKEGFSCYDRKLCQNSSLDDILPIFDYPHKLGKSVTGGYIYRGCEMPNLNGLYIFGDFMSGRLMSLKENEANGEWQYNEICMGRDQTCKFPKLINSYYRYIISFAEDEAGELYFLSTGVPSATARSGVIYKIVDPSRRAPPGKCRIKPLPVKIKGKLIHFHPKEEFVINKKPTTTPVPTTTTPKTTTPKKKTIRGPFIIRKPPMPTRQTTRKVVRPQPTTAGETMRKTTQPTLKKPTSATRVKPTAVQRGTAILVTTPSTGYRATIMTPVYSRISQTSINSTKSNWRPPPFLSTTSSPLNSPAKFPCSTPFFTMKRPQSALSTTAWTPYTSPKPSKPHKTLVSTVLPKVPDEILWTEEKQQNAGESNQVNKRPRGRGRGRKRGRGGKRLPSGSVRLVSADGLSDRGRVEIFIRGEWGTVCDDLFTKRAGTVVCRQLGFMTALAVMKRAALGEASSKVRIMLDDVECEGGEQSLLECKRSKVGKHNCSHEEDVGVICG
;
A
#
# COMPACT_ATOMS: atom_id res chain seq x y z
N MET A 1 -8.94 -15.05 79.14
CA MET A 1 -10.28 -15.30 79.71
C MET A 1 -11.07 -13.99 79.76
N THR A 2 -12.36 -14.04 80.03
CA THR A 2 -13.25 -12.87 80.17
C THR A 2 -13.26 -12.31 81.60
N ARG A 3 -13.84 -11.10 81.76
CA ARG A 3 -14.31 -10.41 82.98
C ARG A 3 -13.35 -9.46 83.74
N HIS A 4 -13.79 -8.19 83.78
CA HIS A 4 -13.90 -7.23 84.90
C HIS A 4 -12.70 -6.85 85.80
N HIS A 5 -12.42 -5.53 85.84
CA HIS A 5 -12.64 -4.62 86.99
C HIS A 5 -12.50 -5.17 88.43
N SER A 6 -11.76 -4.53 89.37
CA SER A 6 -11.04 -3.22 89.35
C SER A 6 -9.97 -3.11 90.47
N ASP A 7 -9.19 -2.03 90.39
CA ASP A 7 -8.68 -1.18 91.49
C ASP A 7 -7.28 -1.35 92.14
N LEU A 8 -6.72 -0.17 92.47
CA LEU A 8 -5.52 0.23 93.24
C LEU A 8 -4.12 -0.23 92.75
N VAL A 9 -3.23 0.68 92.27
CA VAL A 9 -2.35 1.65 93.01
C VAL A 9 -1.05 0.95 93.50
N HIS A 10 0.17 1.37 93.15
CA HIS A 10 0.83 2.70 93.21
C HIS A 10 2.11 2.72 92.29
N GLN A 11 3.02 3.71 92.14
CA GLN A 11 3.20 5.12 92.59
C GLN A 11 4.21 5.87 91.65
N LYS A 12 3.90 7.08 91.13
CA LYS A 12 4.82 8.11 90.50
C LYS A 12 5.59 7.67 89.22
N PHE A 13 6.03 8.52 88.28
CA PHE A 13 5.86 9.95 87.91
C PHE A 13 6.28 10.05 86.39
N LEU A 14 6.09 11.13 85.62
CA LEU A 14 5.56 12.49 85.87
C LEU A 14 4.64 12.98 84.71
N GLN A 15 3.90 14.03 85.04
CA GLN A 15 3.17 15.08 84.31
C GLN A 15 3.90 15.68 83.09
N HIS A 16 3.27 16.33 82.10
CA HIS A 16 1.86 16.58 81.65
C HIS A 16 1.98 17.26 80.25
N ALA A 17 1.00 17.44 79.36
CA ALA A 17 -0.35 16.92 79.06
C ALA A 17 -0.64 17.37 77.58
N ILE A 18 -1.80 17.44 76.91
CA ILE A 18 -3.26 17.35 77.18
C ILE A 18 -3.91 16.66 75.93
N PHE A 19 -5.10 16.08 76.06
CA PHE A 19 -5.98 15.62 74.94
C PHE A 19 -7.35 16.32 75.03
N PRO A 20 -8.06 16.56 73.91
CA PRO A 20 -9.11 15.60 73.52
C PRO A 20 -9.31 15.42 72.00
N LYS A 21 -10.28 14.56 71.63
CA LYS A 21 -10.64 14.14 70.27
C LYS A 21 -11.76 15.02 69.68
N LEU A 22 -11.87 15.09 68.35
CA LEU A 22 -13.10 14.80 67.59
C LEU A 22 -12.87 14.74 66.05
N LEU A 23 -13.85 14.23 65.32
CA LEU A 23 -13.86 13.97 63.87
C LEU A 23 -14.40 15.19 63.08
N PRO A 24 -14.44 15.17 61.72
CA PRO A 24 -13.40 14.80 60.76
C PRO A 24 -13.29 15.83 59.61
N PHE A 25 -12.14 15.94 58.92
CA PHE A 25 -12.15 16.55 57.58
C PHE A 25 -11.18 15.90 56.60
N ILE A 26 -11.75 15.24 55.59
CA ILE A 26 -11.05 14.93 54.33
C ILE A 26 -11.02 16.24 53.55
N LEU A 27 -9.87 16.92 53.52
CA LEU A 27 -9.68 18.07 52.64
C LEU A 27 -8.35 17.99 51.87
N LEU A 28 -8.44 17.39 50.70
CA LEU A 28 -7.74 17.85 49.48
C LEU A 28 -6.26 18.27 49.64
N LEU A 29 -5.41 17.35 50.10
CA LEU A 29 -4.09 17.21 49.50
C LEU A 29 -4.24 16.67 48.07
N LEU A 30 -4.78 17.53 47.20
CA LEU A 30 -4.53 17.42 45.77
C LEU A 30 -3.01 17.43 45.59
N PRO A 31 -2.40 16.48 44.89
CA PRO A 31 -1.15 16.82 44.23
C PRO A 31 -1.50 18.00 43.30
N GLN A 32 -0.86 19.15 43.50
CA GLN A 32 -0.80 20.13 42.42
C GLN A 32 -0.09 19.43 41.28
N ALA A 33 -0.88 18.89 40.35
CA ALA A 33 -0.36 18.34 39.13
C ALA A 33 0.47 19.44 38.49
N TRP A 34 1.77 19.20 38.33
CA TRP A 34 2.57 19.94 37.37
C TRP A 34 1.90 19.73 36.02
N LYS A 35 1.03 20.67 35.67
CA LYS A 35 0.69 20.98 34.29
C LYS A 35 1.97 21.49 33.65
N GLY A 36 2.87 20.57 33.32
CA GLY A 36 3.78 20.78 32.21
C GLY A 36 2.87 21.09 31.03
N HIS A 37 2.86 22.35 30.62
CA HIS A 37 2.00 22.79 29.53
C HIS A 37 2.61 22.21 28.26
N CYS A 38 2.11 21.06 27.82
CA CYS A 38 2.36 20.56 26.48
C CYS A 38 1.95 21.67 25.51
N HIS A 39 2.93 22.21 24.79
CA HIS A 39 2.74 23.17 23.71
C HIS A 39 1.86 22.51 22.60
N PRO A 40 1.29 23.25 21.63
CA PRO A 40 0.32 22.75 20.65
C PRO A 40 0.67 21.43 19.98
N GLN A 41 -0.35 20.74 19.48
CA GLN A 41 -0.25 19.36 18.99
C GLN A 41 0.85 19.14 17.93
N CYS A 42 1.26 20.15 17.16
CA CYS A 42 2.35 20.05 16.20
C CYS A 42 3.76 20.17 16.80
N LEU A 43 3.91 20.80 17.98
CA LEU A 43 5.17 20.85 18.75
C LEU A 43 5.44 19.55 19.50
N ASP A 44 4.41 18.74 19.74
CA ASP A 44 4.51 17.30 20.03
C ASP A 44 4.96 16.47 18.79
N TYR A 45 5.54 17.10 17.76
CA TYR A 45 5.93 16.47 16.48
C TYR A 45 4.77 15.70 15.81
N LYS A 46 3.62 16.37 15.62
CA LYS A 46 2.50 15.78 14.86
C LYS A 46 2.20 16.62 13.61
N PRO A 47 1.97 15.98 12.46
CA PRO A 47 1.60 16.69 11.25
C PRO A 47 0.32 17.55 11.42
N PRO A 48 0.27 18.73 10.78
CA PRO A 48 -0.93 19.57 10.73
C PRO A 48 -2.18 18.88 10.17
N PHE A 49 -3.33 19.51 10.39
CA PHE A 49 -4.66 18.98 10.09
C PHE A 49 -5.61 20.09 9.61
N GLU A 50 -6.84 19.69 9.27
CA GLU A 50 -7.94 20.61 8.92
C GLU A 50 -9.00 20.52 10.04
N PRO A 51 -9.34 21.63 10.73
CA PRO A 51 -10.36 21.64 11.77
C PRO A 51 -11.75 21.38 11.19
N GLN A 52 -12.62 20.69 11.95
CA GLN A 52 -13.97 20.32 11.50
C GLN A 52 -14.93 21.52 11.31
N GLN A 53 -14.55 22.70 11.82
CA GLN A 53 -15.29 23.94 11.76
C GLN A 53 -14.30 25.10 11.60
N GLN A 54 -14.75 26.22 11.03
CA GLN A 54 -13.90 27.39 10.84
C GLN A 54 -13.44 27.97 12.18
N LEU A 55 -12.12 28.21 12.29
CA LEU A 55 -11.54 28.90 13.44
C LEU A 55 -12.09 30.33 13.52
N VAL A 56 -12.36 30.80 14.75
CA VAL A 56 -13.03 32.08 15.01
C VAL A 56 -12.03 33.21 15.17
N PHE A 57 -10.85 32.94 15.72
CA PHE A 57 -9.85 33.95 16.07
C PHE A 57 -8.59 33.88 15.19
N CYS A 58 -7.94 32.73 15.11
CA CYS A 58 -6.80 32.42 14.25
C CYS A 58 -7.26 31.95 12.86
N LYS A 59 -8.19 32.72 12.26
CA LYS A 59 -8.90 32.39 11.00
C LYS A 59 -7.99 31.97 9.86
N ASP A 60 -6.80 32.54 9.79
CA ASP A 60 -5.79 32.32 8.76
C ASP A 60 -5.37 30.83 8.65
N TYR A 61 -5.49 30.07 9.74
CA TYR A 61 -5.16 28.63 9.82
C TYR A 61 -6.38 27.70 9.67
N THR A 62 -7.55 28.23 9.25
CA THR A 62 -8.79 27.46 9.09
C THR A 62 -8.67 26.28 8.12
N LYS A 63 -7.89 26.42 7.05
CA LYS A 63 -7.76 25.37 6.02
C LYS A 63 -6.75 24.30 6.40
N PHE A 64 -5.65 24.72 7.03
CA PHE A 64 -4.55 23.84 7.37
C PHE A 64 -3.74 24.45 8.50
N GLY A 65 -3.55 23.69 9.58
CA GLY A 65 -2.89 24.19 10.78
C GLY A 65 -2.91 23.21 11.94
N CYS A 66 -2.65 23.73 13.12
CA CYS A 66 -2.36 22.97 14.34
C CYS A 66 -3.36 23.21 15.49
N CYS A 67 -4.41 24.00 15.25
CA CYS A 67 -5.46 24.33 16.23
C CYS A 67 -6.82 23.74 15.84
N ASP A 68 -7.52 23.23 16.85
CA ASP A 68 -8.98 23.05 16.82
C ASP A 68 -9.67 24.28 17.45
N LEU A 69 -11.00 24.23 17.59
CA LEU A 69 -11.77 25.31 18.24
C LEU A 69 -11.42 25.52 19.71
N GLN A 70 -11.01 24.48 20.46
CA GLN A 70 -10.64 24.66 21.87
C GLN A 70 -9.34 25.47 21.96
N LYS A 71 -8.35 25.14 21.12
CA LYS A 71 -7.08 25.85 21.11
C LYS A 71 -7.20 27.27 20.54
N ASP A 72 -8.04 27.48 19.54
CA ASP A 72 -8.41 28.81 19.04
C ASP A 72 -9.07 29.68 20.13
N GLU A 73 -9.95 29.09 20.95
CA GLU A 73 -10.56 29.78 22.09
C GLU A 73 -9.54 30.06 23.22
N GLU A 74 -8.60 29.15 23.50
CA GLU A 74 -7.50 29.38 24.45
C GLU A 74 -6.60 30.55 24.02
N ILE A 75 -6.21 30.59 22.74
CA ILE A 75 -5.41 31.68 22.16
C ILE A 75 -6.21 33.00 22.19
N SER A 76 -7.49 32.97 21.82
CA SER A 76 -8.39 34.11 21.93
C SER A 76 -8.51 34.62 23.38
N ARG A 77 -8.61 33.73 24.37
CA ARG A 77 -8.64 34.08 25.79
C ARG A 77 -7.32 34.70 26.27
N LYS A 78 -6.16 34.19 25.85
CA LYS A 78 -4.85 34.81 26.15
C LYS A 78 -4.73 36.21 25.53
N PHE A 79 -5.08 36.35 24.24
CA PHE A 79 -5.13 37.65 23.56
C PHE A 79 -6.00 38.67 24.30
N HIS A 80 -7.27 38.34 24.58
CA HIS A 80 -8.18 39.25 25.29
C HIS A 80 -7.79 39.49 26.75
N SER A 81 -6.88 38.71 27.34
CA SER A 81 -6.27 39.02 28.63
C SER A 81 -5.19 40.09 28.48
N ILE A 82 -4.25 39.89 27.54
CA ILE A 82 -3.17 40.85 27.23
C ILE A 82 -3.75 42.21 26.83
N MET A 83 -4.74 42.23 25.93
CA MET A 83 -5.31 43.48 25.40
C MET A 83 -6.00 44.38 26.45
N LYS A 84 -6.31 43.89 27.66
CA LYS A 84 -6.87 44.72 28.75
C LYS A 84 -5.89 45.78 29.26
N ASN A 85 -4.59 45.60 29.02
CA ASN A 85 -3.54 46.53 29.44
C ASN A 85 -3.38 47.73 28.48
N PHE A 86 -4.20 47.82 27.42
CA PHE A 86 -4.06 48.80 26.34
C PHE A 86 -5.29 49.69 26.24
N ASP A 87 -5.07 50.94 25.84
CA ASP A 87 -6.13 51.85 25.45
C ASP A 87 -6.61 51.57 24.00
N SER A 88 -7.50 52.40 23.48
CA SER A 88 -8.01 52.26 22.11
C SER A 88 -6.94 52.51 21.02
N LEU A 89 -5.87 53.25 21.34
CA LEU A 89 -4.76 53.51 20.42
C LEU A 89 -3.78 52.34 20.40
N GLY A 90 -3.23 51.95 21.56
CA GLY A 90 -2.34 50.79 21.69
C GLY A 90 -2.98 49.49 21.21
N SER A 91 -4.29 49.33 21.40
CA SER A 91 -5.04 48.18 20.87
C SER A 91 -5.04 48.10 19.34
N LYS A 92 -5.06 49.24 18.64
CA LYS A 92 -4.98 49.29 17.17
C LYS A 92 -3.57 49.07 16.66
N THR A 93 -2.56 49.63 17.35
CA THR A 93 -1.16 49.48 16.96
C THR A 93 -0.62 48.06 17.21
N CYS A 94 -0.95 47.45 18.35
CA CYS A 94 -0.34 46.18 18.78
C CYS A 94 -1.25 44.97 18.68
N GLY A 95 -2.57 45.14 18.50
CA GLY A 95 -3.51 44.02 18.39
C GLY A 95 -3.19 43.04 17.26
N GLU A 96 -2.74 43.53 16.10
CA GLU A 96 -2.37 42.64 14.98
C GLU A 96 -1.08 41.85 15.27
N TYR A 97 -0.04 42.48 15.81
CA TYR A 97 1.19 41.78 16.22
C TYR A 97 0.91 40.71 17.27
N ILE A 98 0.18 41.04 18.34
CA ILE A 98 -0.12 40.11 19.44
C ILE A 98 -1.01 38.95 18.93
N ARG A 99 -2.03 39.23 18.11
CA ARG A 99 -2.84 38.18 17.46
C ARG A 99 -1.97 37.26 16.60
N SER A 100 -1.18 37.82 15.70
CA SER A 100 -0.35 37.05 14.77
C SER A 100 0.69 36.19 15.50
N ILE A 101 1.38 36.72 16.52
CA ILE A 101 2.36 35.99 17.31
C ILE A 101 1.70 34.82 18.04
N LEU A 102 0.58 35.04 18.75
CA LEU A 102 -0.11 33.96 19.46
C LEU A 102 -0.69 32.91 18.51
N CYS A 103 -1.21 33.32 17.34
CA CYS A 103 -1.73 32.39 16.34
C CYS A 103 -0.65 31.54 15.64
N GLN A 104 0.65 31.77 15.86
CA GLN A 104 1.67 30.84 15.36
C GLN A 104 1.63 29.47 16.06
N GLU A 105 1.00 29.36 17.23
CA GLU A 105 0.61 28.08 17.83
C GLU A 105 -0.29 27.24 16.91
N CYS A 106 -0.99 27.87 15.96
CA CYS A 106 -1.82 27.23 14.94
C CYS A 106 -1.11 27.00 13.60
N SER A 107 0.13 27.47 13.43
CA SER A 107 0.86 27.39 12.16
C SER A 107 1.21 25.94 11.80
N PRO A 108 1.02 25.49 10.53
CA PRO A 108 1.47 24.16 10.11
C PRO A 108 2.99 23.97 10.24
N TYR A 109 3.76 25.06 10.35
CA TYR A 109 5.20 25.06 10.59
C TYR A 109 5.59 25.36 12.04
N ALA A 110 4.66 25.22 12.99
CA ALA A 110 4.93 25.49 14.40
C ALA A 110 6.23 24.81 14.89
N ALA A 111 6.48 23.55 14.49
CA ALA A 111 7.69 22.83 14.89
C ALA A 111 8.99 23.58 14.53
N HIS A 112 9.06 24.17 13.34
CA HIS A 112 10.19 25.00 12.91
C HIS A 112 10.19 26.36 13.63
N LEU A 113 9.02 27.01 13.72
CA LEU A 113 8.88 28.34 14.35
C LEU A 113 9.28 28.35 15.83
N TYR A 114 9.13 27.25 16.56
CA TYR A 114 9.47 27.15 17.99
C TYR A 114 10.75 26.32 18.24
N ASP A 115 11.60 26.11 17.24
CA ASP A 115 12.82 25.27 17.30
C ASP A 115 12.58 23.84 17.85
N ALA A 116 11.35 23.33 17.77
CA ALA A 116 10.88 22.04 18.26
C ALA A 116 11.15 20.88 17.27
N GLU A 117 12.26 20.96 16.54
CA GLU A 117 12.65 20.03 15.47
C GLU A 117 13.60 18.91 15.92
N ASP A 118 14.19 19.05 17.09
CA ASP A 118 15.15 18.11 17.68
C ASP A 118 14.92 18.09 19.20
N ALA A 119 14.86 16.89 19.80
CA ALA A 119 14.70 16.72 21.23
C ALA A 119 15.88 17.26 22.06
N ASN A 120 17.02 17.55 21.40
CA ASN A 120 18.21 18.16 21.99
C ASN A 120 18.17 19.70 21.97
N THR A 121 17.26 20.33 21.22
CA THR A 121 17.14 21.79 21.12
C THR A 121 16.12 22.31 22.14
N PRO A 122 16.47 23.29 23.00
CA PRO A 122 15.50 23.93 23.87
C PRO A 122 14.43 24.67 23.05
N MET A 123 13.17 24.26 23.21
CA MET A 123 12.03 24.85 22.50
C MET A 123 11.91 26.35 22.83
N ARG A 124 11.66 27.18 21.81
CA ARG A 124 11.37 28.61 22.01
C ARG A 124 10.05 28.78 22.76
N VAL A 125 9.92 29.91 23.44
CA VAL A 125 8.67 30.35 24.10
C VAL A 125 7.72 31.04 23.11
N LEU A 126 8.31 31.76 22.16
CA LEU A 126 7.63 32.57 21.16
C LEU A 126 8.12 32.20 19.77
N PRO A 127 7.28 32.32 18.73
CA PRO A 127 7.63 31.94 17.37
C PRO A 127 8.78 32.79 16.83
N GLY A 128 9.66 32.14 16.08
CA GLY A 128 10.77 32.75 15.38
C GLY A 128 10.28 33.72 14.28
N LEU A 129 10.53 35.00 14.49
CA LEU A 129 10.17 36.08 13.58
C LEU A 129 11.27 36.29 12.52
N CYS A 130 10.96 36.95 11.41
CA CYS A 130 11.95 37.47 10.48
C CYS A 130 12.46 38.84 10.97
N GLY A 131 13.74 39.18 10.79
CA GLY A 131 14.35 40.41 11.32
C GLY A 131 13.64 41.73 10.99
N ASP A 132 13.08 41.87 9.78
CA ASP A 132 12.32 43.07 9.39
C ASP A 132 10.98 43.18 10.15
N TYR A 133 10.30 42.05 10.35
CA TYR A 133 9.06 41.98 11.13
C TYR A 133 9.34 42.19 12.62
N CYS A 134 10.42 41.59 13.15
CA CYS A 134 10.87 41.81 14.52
C CYS A 134 11.24 43.29 14.77
N SER A 135 11.97 43.92 13.85
CA SER A 135 12.34 45.34 13.94
C SER A 135 11.10 46.24 13.94
N SER A 136 10.10 45.91 13.11
CA SER A 136 8.83 46.63 13.04
C SER A 136 7.99 46.44 14.32
N TYR A 137 7.97 45.23 14.86
CA TYR A 137 7.32 44.88 16.13
C TYR A 137 7.96 45.61 17.32
N TRP A 138 9.30 45.69 17.38
CA TRP A 138 10.01 46.45 18.42
C TRP A 138 9.67 47.95 18.36
N LEU A 139 9.73 48.55 17.16
CA LEU A 139 9.46 49.98 16.97
C LEU A 139 8.06 50.41 17.41
N GLN A 140 7.07 49.52 17.30
CA GLN A 140 5.66 49.83 17.57
C GLN A 140 5.19 49.31 18.94
N CYS A 141 5.71 48.15 19.37
CA CYS A 141 5.07 47.30 20.40
C CYS A 141 6.07 46.52 21.27
N ARG A 142 7.33 46.96 21.41
CA ARG A 142 8.34 46.27 22.26
C ARG A 142 7.84 45.90 23.67
N TYR A 143 7.13 46.82 24.32
CA TYR A 143 6.59 46.70 25.68
C TYR A 143 5.50 45.62 25.86
N THR A 144 5.19 44.88 24.80
CA THR A 144 4.20 43.80 24.80
C THR A 144 4.84 42.41 24.93
N LEU A 145 6.18 42.34 24.90
CA LEU A 145 6.95 41.11 25.08
C LEU A 145 6.80 40.56 26.52
N SER A 146 6.97 41.41 27.53
CA SER A 146 6.73 41.08 28.94
C SER A 146 5.34 40.46 29.18
N LEU A 147 4.29 41.03 28.58
CA LEU A 147 2.91 40.52 28.67
C LEU A 147 2.69 39.17 27.94
N LEU A 148 3.45 38.89 26.87
CA LEU A 148 3.39 37.59 26.19
C LEU A 148 4.03 36.46 27.02
N LEU A 149 5.06 36.81 27.80
CA LEU A 149 5.91 35.90 28.57
C LEU A 149 5.46 35.70 30.04
N GLU A 150 4.39 36.38 30.48
CA GLU A 150 3.92 36.42 31.88
C GLU A 150 3.68 35.03 32.52
N ASP A 151 3.23 34.04 31.73
CA ASP A 151 2.93 32.67 32.19
C ASP A 151 4.15 31.84 32.64
N MET A 152 5.39 32.32 32.46
CA MET A 152 6.59 31.46 32.53
C MET A 152 7.27 31.30 33.89
N GLY A 153 7.03 32.15 34.90
CA GLY A 153 7.79 32.03 36.14
C GLY A 153 7.62 33.15 37.15
N ASN A 154 8.63 33.31 38.01
CA ASN A 154 8.62 34.27 39.12
C ASN A 154 8.60 35.73 38.59
N PRO A 155 7.51 36.50 38.78
CA PRO A 155 7.30 37.76 38.05
C PRO A 155 8.42 38.80 38.23
N GLN A 156 9.00 38.90 39.43
CA GLN A 156 9.97 39.96 39.74
C GLN A 156 11.38 39.73 39.15
N GLN A 157 11.77 38.48 38.89
CA GLN A 157 13.00 38.21 38.13
C GLN A 157 12.75 38.35 36.62
N PHE A 158 11.58 37.95 36.14
CA PHE A 158 11.24 38.05 34.72
C PHE A 158 11.08 39.49 34.23
N ALA A 159 10.41 40.36 35.00
CA ALA A 159 10.19 41.75 34.61
C ALA A 159 11.48 42.53 34.33
N ASN A 160 12.49 42.40 35.21
CA ASN A 160 13.79 43.07 35.03
C ASN A 160 14.55 42.52 33.81
N TRP A 161 14.45 41.21 33.54
CA TRP A 161 15.07 40.59 32.38
C TRP A 161 14.40 41.01 31.08
N THR A 162 13.06 40.99 31.01
CA THR A 162 12.32 41.41 29.82
C THR A 162 12.53 42.89 29.52
N ALA A 163 12.51 43.78 30.51
CA ALA A 163 12.81 45.21 30.31
C ALA A 163 14.17 45.42 29.63
N SER A 164 15.21 44.68 30.06
CA SER A 164 16.56 44.75 29.49
C SER A 164 16.71 44.20 28.04
N ILE A 165 15.63 43.60 27.52
CA ILE A 165 15.48 43.13 26.14
C ILE A 165 14.58 44.10 25.37
N GLU A 166 13.49 44.58 25.96
CA GLU A 166 12.58 45.57 25.37
C GLU A 166 13.26 46.91 25.08
N GLU A 167 14.25 47.33 25.87
CA GLU A 167 15.00 48.59 25.66
C GLU A 167 15.99 48.55 24.49
N ASP A 168 16.54 47.38 24.13
CA ASP A 168 17.56 47.22 23.08
C ASP A 168 17.01 46.38 21.91
N ARG A 169 16.74 47.05 20.79
CA ARG A 169 16.25 46.43 19.54
C ARG A 169 17.09 45.23 19.09
N ASN A 170 18.40 45.28 19.27
CA ASN A 170 19.27 44.20 18.81
C ASN A 170 19.07 42.97 19.71
N ARG A 171 19.06 43.12 21.04
CA ARG A 171 18.72 42.03 21.98
C ARG A 171 17.32 41.47 21.77
N PHE A 172 16.35 42.35 21.48
CA PHE A 172 14.97 41.96 21.19
C PHE A 172 14.88 41.02 19.98
N CYS A 173 15.61 41.32 18.91
CA CYS A 173 15.63 40.46 17.72
C CYS A 173 16.64 39.31 17.82
N ASP A 174 17.73 39.40 18.57
CA ASP A 174 18.55 38.23 18.93
C ASP A 174 17.74 37.17 19.71
N PHE A 175 16.72 37.60 20.47
CA PHE A 175 15.79 36.71 21.16
C PHE A 175 14.65 36.19 20.26
N LEU A 176 14.05 37.04 19.42
CA LEU A 176 12.86 36.68 18.63
C LEU A 176 13.15 36.20 17.20
N GLU A 177 14.29 36.53 16.57
CA GLU A 177 14.55 36.18 15.17
C GLU A 177 14.88 34.69 15.00
N LEU A 178 14.33 34.07 13.95
CA LEU A 178 14.73 32.75 13.48
C LEU A 178 15.88 32.90 12.48
N LYS A 179 16.97 32.16 12.70
CA LYS A 179 18.13 32.20 11.80
C LYS A 179 17.87 31.53 10.46
N ASP A 180 16.89 30.63 10.40
CA ASP A 180 16.33 30.13 9.15
C ASP A 180 15.32 31.14 8.58
N LYS A 181 15.68 31.75 7.44
CA LYS A 181 14.88 32.78 6.77
C LYS A 181 13.74 32.23 5.91
N GLN A 182 13.67 30.91 5.72
CA GLN A 182 12.57 30.25 5.02
C GLN A 182 11.39 29.98 5.96
N TYR A 183 11.69 29.57 7.20
CA TYR A 183 10.67 29.22 8.20
C TYR A 183 10.28 30.36 9.16
N CYS A 184 10.89 31.54 9.06
CA CYS A 184 10.58 32.69 9.92
C CYS A 184 9.19 33.30 9.62
N TYR A 185 8.50 33.82 10.65
CA TYR A 185 7.23 34.53 10.50
C TYR A 185 7.45 36.02 10.13
N PRO A 186 6.75 36.60 9.12
CA PRO A 186 5.61 36.05 8.38
C PRO A 186 5.94 35.31 7.08
N ASN A 187 7.20 35.36 6.62
CA ASN A 187 7.61 34.87 5.29
C ASN A 187 7.14 33.42 5.01
N VAL A 188 7.20 32.56 6.02
CA VAL A 188 6.78 31.15 5.97
C VAL A 188 5.31 30.94 5.53
N LEU A 189 4.42 31.92 5.72
CA LEU A 189 3.04 31.85 5.21
C LEU A 189 2.90 32.23 3.72
N THR A 190 3.95 32.81 3.15
CA THR A 190 3.98 33.33 1.77
C THR A 190 4.94 32.58 0.85
N ASP A 191 5.78 31.68 1.40
CA ASP A 191 6.64 30.80 0.63
C ASP A 191 5.79 29.81 -0.19
N ALA A 192 5.77 29.99 -1.50
CA ALA A 192 4.96 29.19 -2.41
C ALA A 192 5.49 27.77 -2.65
N GLU A 193 6.73 27.46 -2.25
CA GLU A 193 7.30 26.10 -2.31
C GLU A 193 6.98 25.32 -1.03
N LEU A 194 7.16 25.94 0.16
CA LEU A 194 6.75 25.32 1.43
C LEU A 194 5.24 25.06 1.47
N ASN A 195 4.42 26.03 1.04
CA ASN A 195 2.97 25.93 1.13
C ASN A 195 2.33 25.11 -0.02
N ALA A 196 3.12 24.62 -0.98
CA ALA A 196 2.63 23.75 -2.04
C ALA A 196 2.26 22.36 -1.47
N ASN A 197 1.07 21.88 -1.83
CA ASN A 197 0.57 20.54 -1.47
C ASN A 197 0.51 20.25 0.05
N LEU A 198 0.44 21.29 0.88
CA LEU A 198 0.25 21.16 2.32
C LEU A 198 -0.93 20.25 2.65
N GLY A 199 -0.67 19.20 3.43
CA GLY A 199 -1.69 18.25 3.85
C GLY A 199 -2.11 17.22 2.80
N LEU A 200 -1.39 17.09 1.69
CA LEU A 200 -1.48 15.94 0.77
C LEU A 200 -0.29 15.00 1.03
N VAL A 201 -0.48 13.69 0.79
CA VAL A 201 0.63 12.72 0.86
C VAL A 201 1.78 13.23 -0.02
N ARG A 202 2.99 13.28 0.54
CA ARG A 202 4.15 13.78 -0.19
C ARG A 202 4.47 12.84 -1.34
N GLU A 203 4.63 13.36 -2.55
CA GLU A 203 5.15 12.59 -3.69
C GLU A 203 6.64 12.87 -3.92
N ASP A 204 7.37 11.83 -4.35
CA ASP A 204 8.71 11.98 -4.95
C ASP A 204 8.60 12.52 -6.39
N PRO A 205 9.70 12.99 -7.02
CA PRO A 205 9.69 13.51 -8.40
C PRO A 205 9.30 12.50 -9.50
N LYS A 206 8.84 11.30 -9.17
CA LYS A 206 8.32 10.27 -10.08
C LYS A 206 6.85 9.91 -9.80
N GLY A 207 6.19 10.56 -8.82
CA GLY A 207 4.84 10.24 -8.38
C GLY A 207 4.76 9.07 -7.38
N CYS A 208 5.86 8.74 -6.71
CA CYS A 208 5.86 7.74 -5.64
C CYS A 208 5.42 8.36 -4.31
N LEU A 209 4.44 7.79 -3.64
CA LEU A 209 3.88 8.29 -2.38
C LEU A 209 4.89 8.03 -1.23
N GLU A 210 5.51 9.07 -0.68
CA GLU A 210 6.41 8.99 0.48
C GLU A 210 5.59 8.78 1.78
N VAL A 211 5.67 7.58 2.35
CA VAL A 211 5.15 7.26 3.69
C VAL A 211 6.28 6.91 4.66
N CYS A 212 6.01 7.02 5.96
CA CYS A 212 6.90 6.59 7.02
C CYS A 212 6.30 5.39 7.76
N LEU A 213 7.11 4.71 8.58
CA LEU A 213 6.67 3.54 9.34
C LEU A 213 6.88 3.75 10.83
N GLN A 214 6.07 3.07 11.64
CA GLN A 214 6.34 2.88 13.06
C GLN A 214 6.42 1.37 13.35
N GLU A 215 7.54 0.92 13.92
CA GLU A 215 7.69 -0.46 14.40
C GLU A 215 6.75 -0.72 15.60
N VAL A 216 6.01 -1.83 15.62
CA VAL A 216 5.05 -2.14 16.71
C VAL A 216 5.19 -3.54 17.32
N ALA A 217 5.85 -4.48 16.62
CA ALA A 217 6.20 -5.79 17.15
C ALA A 217 7.42 -6.34 16.41
N ASN A 218 8.34 -7.04 17.08
CA ASN A 218 9.55 -7.58 16.47
C ASN A 218 10.01 -8.92 17.08
N GLY A 219 10.97 -9.58 16.42
CA GLY A 219 11.53 -10.85 16.88
C GLY A 219 10.61 -12.05 16.65
N LEU A 220 9.59 -11.88 15.81
CA LEU A 220 8.56 -12.85 15.48
C LEU A 220 9.12 -13.92 14.52
N ARG A 221 8.57 -15.13 14.54
CA ARG A 221 8.85 -16.18 13.57
C ARG A 221 7.87 -16.15 12.42
N ASN A 222 8.34 -15.71 11.25
CA ASN A 222 7.56 -15.55 10.01
C ASN A 222 6.07 -15.21 10.26
N PRO A 223 5.76 -14.00 10.78
CA PRO A 223 4.42 -13.65 11.22
C PRO A 223 3.47 -13.56 10.01
N VAL A 224 2.49 -14.48 9.96
CA VAL A 224 1.60 -14.67 8.81
C VAL A 224 0.33 -13.84 8.89
N ALA A 225 -0.18 -13.54 10.08
CA ALA A 225 -1.45 -12.85 10.25
C ALA A 225 -1.45 -12.00 11.53
N MET A 226 -2.18 -10.89 11.49
CA MET A 226 -2.53 -10.08 12.65
C MET A 226 -4.02 -9.74 12.51
N ILE A 227 -4.77 -9.82 13.61
CA ILE A 227 -6.20 -9.49 13.68
C ILE A 227 -6.54 -8.78 14.98
N HIS A 228 -7.71 -8.14 15.06
CA HIS A 228 -8.25 -7.54 16.29
C HIS A 228 -9.48 -8.28 16.82
N ALA A 229 -9.82 -8.10 18.11
CA ALA A 229 -11.00 -8.74 18.72
C ALA A 229 -12.34 -8.04 18.43
N ASN A 230 -12.32 -6.75 18.06
CA ASN A 230 -13.53 -5.95 17.88
C ASN A 230 -14.42 -5.93 19.16
N ASP A 231 -13.77 -5.92 20.32
CA ASP A 231 -14.34 -6.03 21.66
C ASP A 231 -14.17 -4.74 22.50
N GLY A 232 -13.67 -3.67 21.89
CA GLY A 232 -13.32 -2.40 22.52
C GLY A 232 -11.97 -2.39 23.24
N SER A 233 -11.23 -3.50 23.28
CA SER A 233 -9.95 -3.59 24.01
C SER A 233 -8.74 -3.12 23.21
N HIS A 234 -8.86 -2.92 21.89
CA HIS A 234 -7.77 -2.61 20.96
C HIS A 234 -6.56 -3.55 21.14
N ARG A 235 -6.85 -4.81 21.51
CA ARG A 235 -5.89 -5.92 21.44
C ARG A 235 -5.76 -6.41 20.01
N PHE A 236 -4.54 -6.79 19.64
CA PHE A 236 -4.27 -7.51 18.41
C PHE A 236 -3.56 -8.85 18.67
N PHE A 237 -3.85 -9.81 17.80
CA PHE A 237 -3.43 -11.21 17.93
C PHE A 237 -2.53 -11.54 16.74
N VAL A 238 -1.25 -11.85 17.01
CA VAL A 238 -0.23 -12.07 15.98
C VAL A 238 0.08 -13.56 15.86
N ALA A 239 -0.15 -14.12 14.68
CA ALA A 239 0.14 -15.52 14.36
C ALA A 239 1.53 -15.68 13.72
N GLU A 240 2.35 -16.55 14.30
CA GLU A 240 3.62 -17.05 13.72
C GLU A 240 3.35 -18.32 12.91
N GLN A 241 3.97 -18.48 11.73
CA GLN A 241 3.79 -19.67 10.86
C GLN A 241 4.00 -21.01 11.58
N LEU A 242 4.84 -21.03 12.62
CA LEU A 242 5.13 -22.19 13.46
C LEU A 242 3.94 -22.65 14.33
N GLY A 243 2.84 -21.90 14.39
CA GLY A 243 1.64 -22.25 15.15
C GLY A 243 1.54 -21.60 16.53
N TYR A 244 2.21 -20.48 16.79
CA TYR A 244 1.95 -19.63 17.96
C TYR A 244 1.03 -18.47 17.58
N VAL A 245 0.07 -18.13 18.42
CA VAL A 245 -0.66 -16.85 18.36
C VAL A 245 -0.38 -16.07 19.63
N TRP A 246 0.05 -14.81 19.53
CA TRP A 246 0.45 -13.95 20.65
C TRP A 246 -0.52 -12.78 20.83
N VAL A 247 -0.89 -12.48 22.08
CA VAL A 247 -1.71 -11.29 22.41
C VAL A 247 -0.82 -10.08 22.66
N TYR A 248 -1.12 -8.99 21.96
CA TYR A 248 -0.57 -7.65 22.20
C TYR A 248 -1.69 -6.73 22.72
N LEU A 249 -1.34 -5.88 23.69
CA LEU A 249 -2.23 -4.88 24.28
C LEU A 249 -2.11 -3.54 23.55
N ALA A 250 -3.11 -2.67 23.69
CA ALA A 250 -3.13 -1.33 23.10
C ALA A 250 -1.97 -0.39 23.55
N ASN A 251 -1.19 -0.77 24.56
CA ASN A 251 0.05 -0.08 24.96
C ASN A 251 1.33 -0.66 24.32
N GLY A 252 1.19 -1.56 23.34
CA GLY A 252 2.28 -2.28 22.67
C GLY A 252 2.86 -3.47 23.45
N SER A 253 2.48 -3.69 24.71
CA SER A 253 3.04 -4.80 25.51
C SER A 253 2.44 -6.14 25.09
N ARG A 254 3.29 -7.17 24.96
CA ARG A 254 2.87 -8.55 24.68
C ARG A 254 2.67 -9.33 25.97
N ILE A 255 1.72 -10.25 25.99
CA ILE A 255 1.58 -11.24 27.07
C ILE A 255 2.64 -12.35 26.88
N ASP A 256 3.21 -12.88 27.96
CA ASP A 256 4.23 -13.95 27.91
C ASP A 256 3.67 -15.34 27.57
N ARG A 257 2.36 -15.52 27.71
CA ARG A 257 1.58 -16.70 27.30
C ARG A 257 0.97 -16.49 25.90
N PRO A 258 0.99 -17.52 25.04
CA PRO A 258 0.31 -17.45 23.75
C PRO A 258 -1.22 -17.62 23.91
N PHE A 259 -1.97 -16.95 23.04
CA PHE A 259 -3.42 -17.11 22.85
C PHE A 259 -3.76 -18.53 22.40
N LEU A 260 -2.92 -19.08 21.51
CA LEU A 260 -3.02 -20.42 20.96
C LEU A 260 -1.62 -20.96 20.64
N ASN A 261 -1.43 -22.27 20.78
CA ASN A 261 -0.19 -22.96 20.46
C ASN A 261 -0.50 -24.32 19.83
N LEU A 262 -0.38 -24.42 18.50
CA LEU A 262 -0.58 -25.65 17.71
C LEU A 262 0.73 -26.22 17.16
N THR A 263 1.88 -25.85 17.73
CA THR A 263 3.23 -26.21 17.23
C THR A 263 3.53 -27.72 17.18
N GLN A 264 2.67 -28.56 17.76
CA GLN A 264 2.76 -30.03 17.68
C GLN A 264 1.87 -30.64 16.58
N ALA A 265 0.91 -29.88 16.05
CA ALA A 265 -0.04 -30.31 15.01
C ALA A 265 0.24 -29.66 13.64
N VAL A 266 0.78 -28.44 13.64
CA VAL A 266 1.11 -27.68 12.43
C VAL A 266 2.24 -28.34 11.64
N LEU A 267 1.94 -28.69 10.39
CA LEU A 267 2.93 -29.12 9.41
C LEU A 267 3.63 -27.90 8.80
N THR A 268 4.93 -27.73 9.05
CA THR A 268 5.78 -26.70 8.45
C THR A 268 7.25 -27.15 8.48
N SER A 269 8.16 -26.35 7.95
CA SER A 269 9.59 -26.66 7.93
C SER A 269 10.47 -25.40 8.05
N PRO A 270 11.79 -25.53 8.30
CA PRO A 270 12.70 -24.39 8.31
C PRO A 270 13.09 -23.90 6.90
N TRP A 271 12.64 -24.56 5.82
CA TRP A 271 13.01 -24.16 4.46
C TRP A 271 12.43 -22.78 4.11
N ALA A 272 13.21 -21.98 3.39
CA ALA A 272 12.80 -20.64 3.00
C ALA A 272 11.73 -20.70 1.90
N GLY A 273 10.58 -20.08 2.14
CA GLY A 273 9.44 -20.13 1.22
C GLY A 273 8.65 -21.45 1.22
N ASP A 274 8.71 -22.26 2.29
CA ASP A 274 7.70 -23.28 2.53
C ASP A 274 6.36 -22.60 2.83
N GLU A 275 5.34 -22.84 2.00
CA GLU A 275 4.00 -22.24 2.15
C GLU A 275 3.23 -22.87 3.32
N ARG A 276 3.59 -24.07 3.77
CA ARG A 276 2.84 -24.80 4.79
C ARG A 276 3.07 -24.25 6.20
N GLY A 277 2.03 -24.27 7.01
CA GLY A 277 2.13 -23.94 8.43
C GLY A 277 0.80 -23.52 9.03
N PHE A 278 0.86 -22.73 10.09
CA PHE A 278 -0.28 -21.91 10.50
C PHE A 278 -0.37 -20.73 9.53
N LEU A 279 -1.55 -20.46 8.95
CA LEU A 279 -1.70 -19.49 7.85
C LEU A 279 -2.63 -18.34 8.21
N CYS A 280 -3.73 -18.56 8.93
CA CYS A 280 -4.60 -17.48 9.40
C CYS A 280 -5.44 -17.87 10.63
N ILE A 281 -5.95 -16.84 11.31
CA ILE A 281 -6.94 -16.91 12.38
C ILE A 281 -8.01 -15.85 12.12
N ALA A 282 -9.27 -16.18 12.40
CA ALA A 282 -10.39 -15.25 12.43
C ALA A 282 -11.16 -15.43 13.75
N LEU A 283 -11.59 -14.33 14.36
CA LEU A 283 -12.49 -14.36 15.54
C LEU A 283 -13.94 -14.17 15.05
N HIS A 284 -14.89 -14.81 15.71
CA HIS A 284 -16.30 -14.69 15.34
C HIS A 284 -16.77 -13.22 15.42
N PRO A 285 -17.60 -12.68 14.51
CA PRO A 285 -18.00 -11.26 14.55
C PRO A 285 -18.70 -10.85 15.84
N ARG A 286 -19.32 -11.83 16.52
CA ARG A 286 -19.96 -11.69 17.84
C ARG A 286 -19.06 -12.23 18.98
N PHE A 287 -17.73 -12.07 18.87
CA PHE A 287 -16.72 -12.73 19.74
C PHE A 287 -16.99 -12.60 21.23
N THR A 288 -17.43 -11.42 21.69
CA THR A 288 -17.77 -11.13 23.09
C THR A 288 -18.91 -12.00 23.66
N THR A 289 -19.74 -12.59 22.80
CA THR A 289 -20.87 -13.46 23.19
C THR A 289 -20.67 -14.92 22.77
N VAL A 290 -20.24 -15.15 21.53
CA VAL A 290 -20.05 -16.50 20.96
C VAL A 290 -18.74 -17.13 21.42
N ARG A 291 -17.72 -16.33 21.75
CA ARG A 291 -16.43 -16.79 22.30
C ARG A 291 -15.72 -17.84 21.44
N LYS A 292 -15.92 -17.84 20.10
CA LYS A 292 -15.27 -18.77 19.15
C LYS A 292 -14.23 -18.10 18.26
N ALA A 293 -13.21 -18.87 17.91
CA ALA A 293 -12.12 -18.54 16.99
C ALA A 293 -11.95 -19.67 15.95
N TYR A 294 -11.54 -19.31 14.74
CA TYR A 294 -11.37 -20.22 13.60
C TYR A 294 -9.96 -20.08 13.06
N VAL A 295 -9.27 -21.19 12.78
CA VAL A 295 -7.86 -21.19 12.36
C VAL A 295 -7.63 -22.07 11.13
N TYR A 296 -6.76 -21.62 10.24
CA TYR A 296 -6.38 -22.29 8.98
C TYR A 296 -4.92 -22.71 9.05
N TYR A 297 -4.66 -24.01 8.90
CA TYR A 297 -3.32 -24.57 9.05
C TYR A 297 -3.13 -25.87 8.27
N SER A 298 -1.90 -26.08 7.81
CA SER A 298 -1.45 -27.33 7.21
C SER A 298 -1.24 -28.40 8.29
N VAL A 299 -1.66 -29.63 8.01
CA VAL A 299 -1.47 -30.81 8.88
C VAL A 299 -1.05 -32.02 8.04
N SER A 300 -0.46 -33.05 8.66
CA SER A 300 -0.31 -34.36 8.03
C SER A 300 -1.18 -35.40 8.72
N VAL A 301 -2.10 -36.01 7.97
CA VAL A 301 -3.04 -37.02 8.46
C VAL A 301 -2.83 -38.29 7.64
N LYS A 302 -2.48 -39.40 8.29
CA LYS A 302 -2.22 -40.71 7.64
C LYS A 302 -1.14 -40.65 6.52
N LYS A 303 -0.23 -39.68 6.57
CA LYS A 303 0.79 -39.33 5.54
C LYS A 303 0.27 -38.58 4.31
N GLU A 304 -0.98 -38.14 4.31
CA GLU A 304 -1.49 -37.15 3.35
C GLU A 304 -1.27 -35.75 3.94
N GLU A 305 -0.91 -34.77 3.10
CA GLU A 305 -0.90 -33.35 3.50
C GLU A 305 -2.32 -32.80 3.32
N ARG A 306 -2.79 -32.00 4.28
CA ARG A 306 -4.14 -31.44 4.29
C ARG A 306 -4.13 -30.01 4.81
N ILE A 307 -5.00 -29.19 4.27
CA ILE A 307 -5.50 -28.01 4.98
C ILE A 307 -6.54 -28.46 6.00
N ARG A 308 -6.44 -27.95 7.22
CA ARG A 308 -7.47 -28.03 8.24
C ARG A 308 -7.96 -26.64 8.61
N ILE A 309 -9.28 -26.49 8.67
CA ILE A 309 -9.95 -25.38 9.34
C ILE A 309 -10.57 -25.94 10.63
N SER A 310 -10.17 -25.41 11.78
CA SER A 310 -10.69 -25.80 13.09
C SER A 310 -11.27 -24.62 13.85
N GLU A 311 -12.34 -24.89 14.58
CA GLU A 311 -12.98 -24.03 15.57
C GLU A 311 -12.38 -24.31 16.97
N PHE A 312 -12.22 -23.25 17.76
CA PHE A 312 -11.77 -23.27 19.14
C PHE A 312 -12.61 -22.31 19.99
N THR A 313 -12.85 -22.64 21.25
CA THR A 313 -13.52 -21.75 22.21
C THR A 313 -12.53 -20.93 23.05
N LEU A 314 -12.91 -19.72 23.44
CA LEU A 314 -12.16 -18.86 24.36
C LEU A 314 -12.36 -19.33 25.80
N SER A 315 -11.26 -19.62 26.49
CA SER A 315 -11.24 -20.22 27.82
C SER A 315 -12.23 -19.55 28.79
N ALA A 316 -12.95 -20.36 29.56
CA ALA A 316 -13.78 -19.89 30.67
C ALA A 316 -12.98 -19.24 31.82
N HIS A 317 -11.65 -19.24 31.74
CA HIS A 317 -10.77 -18.74 32.80
C HIS A 317 -9.85 -17.60 32.36
N ASP A 318 -9.61 -17.38 31.08
CA ASP A 318 -8.72 -16.33 30.59
C ASP A 318 -9.17 -15.81 29.22
N ASP A 319 -9.57 -14.54 29.16
CA ASP A 319 -9.96 -13.87 27.91
C ASP A 319 -8.78 -13.62 26.95
N ASN A 320 -7.58 -14.10 27.28
CA ASN A 320 -6.36 -14.09 26.46
C ASN A 320 -5.86 -15.50 26.10
N GLN A 321 -6.69 -16.55 26.25
CA GLN A 321 -6.30 -17.93 25.91
C GLN A 321 -7.48 -18.73 25.32
N LEU A 322 -7.28 -19.38 24.18
CA LEU A 322 -8.21 -20.39 23.65
C LEU A 322 -8.03 -21.73 24.39
N ASP A 323 -9.11 -22.47 24.58
CA ASP A 323 -9.07 -23.81 25.15
C ASP A 323 -8.67 -24.83 24.08
N HIS A 324 -7.42 -25.29 24.14
CA HIS A 324 -6.87 -26.34 23.29
C HIS A 324 -7.68 -27.64 23.28
N SER A 325 -8.40 -27.97 24.35
CA SER A 325 -9.24 -29.18 24.41
C SER A 325 -10.57 -29.05 23.66
N SER A 326 -10.90 -27.83 23.23
CA SER A 326 -12.10 -27.52 22.43
C SER A 326 -11.87 -27.48 20.92
N GLU A 327 -10.75 -28.03 20.41
CA GLU A 327 -10.53 -28.15 18.95
C GLU A 327 -11.66 -28.96 18.31
N ARG A 328 -12.42 -28.35 17.40
CA ARG A 328 -13.32 -29.06 16.49
C ARG A 328 -12.98 -28.76 15.05
N THR A 329 -12.66 -29.80 14.28
CA THR A 329 -12.46 -29.68 12.84
C THR A 329 -13.77 -29.30 12.14
N ILE A 330 -13.73 -28.18 11.42
CA ILE A 330 -14.85 -27.68 10.60
C ILE A 330 -14.74 -28.25 9.19
N LEU A 331 -13.56 -28.15 8.57
CA LEU A 331 -13.31 -28.62 7.22
C LEU A 331 -11.87 -29.15 7.08
N GLU A 332 -11.69 -30.21 6.30
CA GLU A 332 -10.37 -30.60 5.76
C GLU A 332 -10.42 -30.65 4.23
N VAL A 333 -9.34 -30.19 3.60
CA VAL A 333 -9.10 -30.31 2.16
C VAL A 333 -7.76 -31.01 1.96
N VAL A 334 -7.69 -31.99 1.05
CA VAL A 334 -6.45 -32.77 0.80
C VAL A 334 -5.59 -32.04 -0.23
N GLU A 335 -4.33 -31.76 0.13
CA GLU A 335 -3.38 -31.04 -0.70
C GLU A 335 -2.59 -32.02 -1.59
N PRO A 336 -2.69 -31.95 -2.94
CA PRO A 336 -1.93 -32.83 -3.84
C PRO A 336 -0.48 -32.38 -4.09
N ALA A 337 -0.06 -31.24 -3.54
CA ALA A 337 1.34 -30.81 -3.39
C ALA A 337 1.49 -29.88 -2.17
N SER A 338 2.74 -29.65 -1.75
CA SER A 338 3.08 -28.89 -0.55
C SER A 338 3.09 -27.36 -0.75
N ASN A 339 2.28 -26.85 -1.66
CA ASN A 339 2.39 -25.48 -2.19
C ASN A 339 1.07 -25.07 -2.90
N HIS A 340 0.85 -23.76 -3.08
CA HIS A 340 -0.45 -23.14 -3.36
C HIS A 340 -1.52 -23.47 -2.31
N ASN A 341 -1.18 -23.28 -1.04
CA ASN A 341 -2.04 -23.66 0.09
C ASN A 341 -3.19 -22.67 0.37
N GLY A 342 -3.29 -21.55 -0.36
CA GLY A 342 -4.18 -20.43 -0.02
C GLY A 342 -3.86 -19.90 1.38
N GLY A 343 -4.88 -19.61 2.19
CA GLY A 343 -4.68 -19.47 3.63
C GLY A 343 -5.43 -18.36 4.34
N GLN A 344 -6.27 -17.57 3.69
CA GLN A 344 -7.08 -16.55 4.37
C GLN A 344 -8.31 -17.17 5.04
N LEU A 345 -8.64 -16.67 6.25
CA LEU A 345 -9.97 -16.74 6.85
C LEU A 345 -10.44 -15.30 7.13
N LEU A 346 -11.70 -14.99 6.82
CA LEU A 346 -12.34 -13.76 7.30
C LEU A 346 -13.86 -13.94 7.37
N PHE A 347 -14.52 -13.07 8.11
CA PHE A 347 -15.98 -13.04 8.16
C PHE A 347 -16.52 -11.93 7.25
N GLY A 348 -17.56 -12.27 6.47
CA GLY A 348 -18.29 -11.29 5.69
C GLY A 348 -19.14 -10.37 6.55
N HIS A 349 -19.57 -9.24 5.99
CA HIS A 349 -20.59 -8.38 6.62
C HIS A 349 -21.99 -9.01 6.63
N ASP A 350 -22.18 -10.13 5.93
CA ASP A 350 -23.33 -11.03 6.01
C ASP A 350 -23.25 -12.01 7.21
N GLY A 351 -22.10 -12.07 7.91
CA GLY A 351 -21.89 -12.90 9.09
C GLY A 351 -21.28 -14.28 8.83
N TYR A 352 -21.12 -14.68 7.57
CA TYR A 352 -20.59 -16.01 7.21
C TYR A 352 -19.06 -16.06 7.17
N LEU A 353 -18.50 -17.25 7.39
CA LEU A 353 -17.06 -17.50 7.33
C LEU A 353 -16.63 -17.78 5.89
N TYR A 354 -15.70 -16.97 5.38
CA TYR A 354 -15.07 -17.16 4.07
C TYR A 354 -13.70 -17.81 4.22
N ILE A 355 -13.43 -18.79 3.34
CA ILE A 355 -12.23 -19.64 3.35
C ILE A 355 -11.62 -19.61 1.95
N PHE A 356 -10.32 -19.30 1.84
CA PHE A 356 -9.64 -19.09 0.57
C PHE A 356 -8.58 -20.18 0.34
N THR A 357 -8.81 -21.04 -0.65
CA THR A 357 -7.97 -22.20 -0.96
C THR A 357 -7.29 -22.01 -2.31
N GLY A 358 -5.98 -22.24 -2.36
CA GLY A 358 -5.24 -22.33 -3.63
C GLY A 358 -5.53 -23.63 -4.37
N ASP A 359 -5.00 -23.76 -5.58
CA ASP A 359 -5.29 -24.86 -6.52
C ASP A 359 -4.74 -26.24 -6.11
N GLY A 360 -3.98 -26.31 -5.01
CA GLY A 360 -3.32 -27.52 -4.52
C GLY A 360 -1.95 -27.78 -5.14
N GLY A 361 -1.41 -26.84 -5.93
CA GLY A 361 0.01 -26.73 -6.21
C GLY A 361 0.46 -27.20 -7.59
N ARG A 362 1.78 -27.19 -7.77
CA ARG A 362 2.50 -27.51 -9.03
C ARG A 362 2.25 -26.48 -10.14
N ALA A 363 3.06 -26.54 -11.19
CA ALA A 363 2.97 -25.59 -12.30
C ALA A 363 1.72 -25.84 -13.16
N GLY A 364 0.83 -24.84 -13.25
CA GLY A 364 -0.30 -24.84 -14.18
C GLY A 364 -1.40 -25.84 -13.85
N ASP A 365 -1.81 -25.96 -12.59
CA ASP A 365 -2.95 -26.75 -12.08
C ASP A 365 -3.21 -28.05 -12.89
N PRO A 366 -2.35 -29.07 -12.74
CA PRO A 366 -2.37 -30.27 -13.59
C PRO A 366 -3.48 -31.26 -13.21
N PHE A 367 -4.41 -30.89 -12.33
CA PHE A 367 -5.34 -31.83 -11.70
C PHE A 367 -6.66 -31.94 -12.48
N GLY A 368 -6.95 -33.14 -12.98
CA GLY A 368 -8.12 -33.38 -13.84
C GLY A 368 -8.01 -32.71 -15.22
N LYS A 369 -9.16 -32.50 -15.88
CA LYS A 369 -9.20 -32.04 -17.28
C LYS A 369 -8.88 -30.54 -17.45
N PHE A 370 -9.27 -29.73 -16.48
CA PHE A 370 -9.23 -28.26 -16.55
C PHE A 370 -8.52 -27.59 -15.36
N GLY A 371 -7.91 -28.39 -14.48
CA GLY A 371 -7.45 -27.96 -13.17
C GLY A 371 -8.50 -28.11 -12.07
N ASN A 372 -8.06 -28.21 -10.83
CA ASN A 372 -8.89 -28.09 -9.62
C ASN A 372 -9.67 -26.77 -9.60
N SER A 373 -9.06 -25.68 -10.06
CA SER A 373 -9.57 -24.31 -9.98
C SER A 373 -10.88 -24.13 -10.74
N GLN A 374 -10.97 -24.69 -11.95
CA GLN A 374 -12.21 -24.76 -12.75
C GLN A 374 -13.12 -25.94 -12.36
N ASN A 375 -12.62 -26.93 -11.61
CA ASN A 375 -13.41 -28.07 -11.17
C ASN A 375 -14.27 -27.72 -9.94
N LYS A 376 -15.56 -27.42 -10.16
CA LYS A 376 -16.52 -27.16 -9.08
C LYS A 376 -16.79 -28.37 -8.16
N SER A 377 -16.39 -29.60 -8.52
CA SER A 377 -16.48 -30.75 -7.61
C SER A 377 -15.34 -30.78 -6.57
N ALA A 378 -14.32 -29.94 -6.72
CA ALA A 378 -13.19 -29.79 -5.80
C ALA A 378 -13.31 -28.52 -4.95
N LEU A 379 -12.70 -28.54 -3.76
CA LEU A 379 -12.62 -27.41 -2.83
C LEU A 379 -11.31 -26.61 -2.95
N LEU A 380 -10.52 -26.87 -3.99
CA LEU A 380 -9.22 -26.25 -4.27
C LEU A 380 -9.32 -25.24 -5.42
N GLY A 381 -8.62 -24.12 -5.33
CA GLY A 381 -8.74 -22.98 -6.23
C GLY A 381 -10.14 -22.37 -6.12
N LYS A 382 -10.54 -22.01 -4.89
CA LYS A 382 -11.89 -21.55 -4.53
C LYS A 382 -11.87 -20.45 -3.46
N VAL A 383 -12.91 -19.63 -3.51
CA VAL A 383 -13.44 -18.94 -2.33
C VAL A 383 -14.67 -19.71 -1.86
N LEU A 384 -14.61 -20.24 -0.64
CA LEU A 384 -15.73 -20.92 0.02
C LEU A 384 -16.41 -19.98 0.99
N ARG A 385 -17.71 -20.19 1.25
CA ARG A 385 -18.53 -19.42 2.19
C ARG A 385 -19.45 -20.38 2.94
N ILE A 386 -19.25 -20.50 4.25
CA ILE A 386 -19.99 -21.42 5.12
C ILE A 386 -20.59 -20.69 6.33
N ASP A 387 -21.65 -21.25 6.86
CA ASP A 387 -22.31 -20.80 8.08
C ASP A 387 -21.80 -21.60 9.29
N VAL A 388 -21.35 -20.91 10.32
CA VAL A 388 -20.78 -21.50 11.55
C VAL A 388 -21.58 -21.13 12.79
N ASP A 389 -22.73 -20.46 12.64
CA ASP A 389 -23.61 -20.12 13.75
C ASP A 389 -24.57 -21.29 14.07
N ASN A 390 -24.94 -21.43 15.35
CA ASN A 390 -25.80 -22.53 15.87
C ASN A 390 -25.23 -23.96 15.65
N ASN A 391 -23.94 -24.09 15.35
CA ASN A 391 -23.29 -25.36 15.03
C ASN A 391 -22.91 -26.21 16.26
N ASP A 392 -23.41 -25.90 17.47
CA ASP A 392 -22.95 -26.53 18.72
C ASP A 392 -23.40 -27.99 18.91
N GLU A 393 -24.60 -28.34 18.43
CA GLU A 393 -25.12 -29.72 18.45
C GLU A 393 -25.27 -30.28 17.04
N GLY A 394 -24.31 -31.12 16.62
CA GLY A 394 -24.38 -31.88 15.37
C GLY A 394 -23.35 -31.46 14.31
N VAL A 395 -23.83 -30.94 13.18
CA VAL A 395 -23.00 -30.68 11.98
C VAL A 395 -22.04 -29.50 12.23
N SER A 396 -20.78 -29.62 11.80
CA SER A 396 -19.76 -28.58 12.04
C SER A 396 -20.08 -27.22 11.39
N TYR A 397 -20.83 -27.19 10.29
CA TYR A 397 -21.23 -25.98 9.58
C TYR A 397 -22.49 -26.20 8.73
N SER A 398 -23.22 -25.13 8.44
CA SER A 398 -24.32 -25.04 7.48
C SER A 398 -23.84 -24.48 6.14
N ILE A 399 -24.61 -24.72 5.08
CA ILE A 399 -24.46 -24.00 3.81
C ILE A 399 -25.45 -22.82 3.79
N PRO A 400 -25.00 -21.57 3.56
CA PRO A 400 -25.90 -20.46 3.27
C PRO A 400 -26.79 -20.78 2.08
N SER A 401 -28.12 -20.71 2.25
CA SER A 401 -29.10 -21.11 1.23
C SER A 401 -29.04 -20.28 -0.06
N ASP A 402 -28.37 -19.13 -0.03
CA ASP A 402 -28.14 -18.27 -1.18
C ASP A 402 -26.81 -18.54 -1.91
N ASN A 403 -25.96 -19.48 -1.48
CA ASN A 403 -24.71 -19.80 -2.17
C ASN A 403 -24.96 -20.17 -3.65
N PRO A 404 -24.13 -19.69 -4.59
CA PRO A 404 -24.46 -19.69 -6.02
C PRO A 404 -24.60 -21.09 -6.66
N PHE A 405 -23.97 -22.12 -6.08
CA PHE A 405 -23.87 -23.45 -6.70
C PHE A 405 -24.62 -24.55 -5.94
N VAL A 406 -25.47 -24.22 -4.95
CA VAL A 406 -26.22 -25.18 -4.13
C VAL A 406 -27.12 -26.12 -4.96
N GLY A 407 -27.65 -25.64 -6.08
CA GLY A 407 -28.46 -26.43 -7.01
C GLY A 407 -27.71 -27.03 -8.21
N GLU A 408 -26.40 -26.82 -8.35
CA GLU A 408 -25.65 -27.28 -9.52
C GLU A 408 -25.14 -28.73 -9.32
N GLN A 409 -25.61 -29.66 -10.16
CA GLN A 409 -25.34 -31.08 -9.98
C GLN A 409 -23.83 -31.40 -10.06
N GLY A 410 -23.28 -31.85 -8.94
CA GLY A 410 -21.86 -32.22 -8.82
C GLY A 410 -20.93 -31.05 -8.47
N ALA A 411 -21.46 -29.83 -8.34
CA ALA A 411 -20.73 -28.73 -7.70
C ALA A 411 -20.69 -28.90 -6.17
N LYS A 412 -19.72 -28.25 -5.55
CA LYS A 412 -19.59 -28.16 -4.09
C LYS A 412 -20.40 -26.96 -3.57
N PRO A 413 -21.43 -27.19 -2.73
CA PRO A 413 -22.33 -26.12 -2.27
C PRO A 413 -21.64 -25.09 -1.35
N GLU A 414 -20.45 -25.41 -0.84
CA GLU A 414 -19.56 -24.52 -0.10
C GLU A 414 -18.99 -23.37 -0.96
N ILE A 415 -18.96 -23.53 -2.30
CA ILE A 415 -18.30 -22.58 -3.21
C ILE A 415 -19.10 -21.28 -3.34
N TYR A 416 -18.42 -20.16 -3.10
CA TYR A 416 -18.86 -18.80 -3.38
C TYR A 416 -18.28 -18.25 -4.69
N ALA A 417 -17.00 -18.51 -4.96
CA ALA A 417 -16.32 -18.16 -6.21
C ALA A 417 -15.21 -19.19 -6.54
N TYR A 418 -14.77 -19.25 -7.80
CA TYR A 418 -13.83 -20.26 -8.28
C TYR A 418 -12.89 -19.73 -9.38
N GLY A 419 -12.00 -20.58 -9.88
CA GLY A 419 -11.07 -20.20 -10.94
C GLY A 419 -9.94 -19.29 -10.45
N VAL A 420 -9.51 -19.48 -9.20
CA VAL A 420 -8.45 -18.73 -8.51
C VAL A 420 -7.25 -19.66 -8.26
N ARG A 421 -6.03 -19.11 -8.14
CA ARG A 421 -4.77 -19.87 -8.14
C ARG A 421 -4.20 -20.13 -6.75
N ASN A 422 -3.83 -19.08 -6.03
CA ASN A 422 -3.23 -19.10 -4.71
C ASN A 422 -3.43 -17.75 -4.00
N MET A 423 -4.70 -17.39 -3.77
CA MET A 423 -5.10 -16.17 -3.07
C MET A 423 -4.54 -16.18 -1.64
N TRP A 424 -3.66 -15.22 -1.32
CA TRP A 424 -2.92 -15.23 -0.06
C TRP A 424 -3.53 -14.33 1.02
N ARG A 425 -3.68 -13.03 0.74
CA ARG A 425 -4.47 -12.12 1.59
C ARG A 425 -5.62 -11.50 0.86
N CYS A 426 -6.74 -11.50 1.55
CA CYS A 426 -7.93 -10.77 1.22
C CYS A 426 -8.37 -9.92 2.40
N SER A 427 -9.07 -8.84 2.09
CA SER A 427 -9.70 -7.94 3.05
C SER A 427 -11.12 -7.60 2.60
N ILE A 428 -11.91 -7.07 3.53
CA ILE A 428 -13.21 -6.46 3.20
C ILE A 428 -13.10 -4.96 3.47
N ASP A 429 -13.44 -4.14 2.49
CA ASP A 429 -13.56 -2.69 2.65
C ASP A 429 -14.61 -2.39 3.74
N ARG A 430 -14.16 -1.83 4.87
CA ARG A 430 -15.04 -1.38 5.97
C ARG A 430 -16.05 -0.33 5.49
N GLY A 431 -15.79 0.30 4.34
CA GLY A 431 -16.53 1.42 3.79
C GLY A 431 -15.96 2.75 4.26
N ASP A 432 -16.24 3.81 3.51
CA ASP A 432 -15.89 5.17 3.93
C ASP A 432 -16.55 5.50 5.29
N PRO A 433 -15.81 6.05 6.29
CA PRO A 433 -16.35 6.30 7.62
C PRO A 433 -17.48 7.35 7.71
N VAL A 434 -17.75 8.11 6.63
CA VAL A 434 -18.78 9.15 6.58
C VAL A 434 -19.93 8.74 5.65
N THR A 435 -19.64 8.20 4.46
CA THR A 435 -20.66 7.87 3.44
C THR A 435 -21.05 6.40 3.41
N GLY A 436 -20.23 5.51 3.98
CA GLY A 436 -20.36 4.06 3.83
C GLY A 436 -20.01 3.53 2.44
N ALA A 437 -19.53 4.37 1.51
CA ALA A 437 -19.20 3.98 0.15
C ALA A 437 -18.12 2.88 0.12
N GLY A 438 -18.32 1.89 -0.77
CA GLY A 438 -17.42 0.75 -0.93
C GLY A 438 -17.56 -0.37 0.11
N ARG A 439 -18.38 -0.20 1.16
CA ARG A 439 -18.53 -1.17 2.27
C ARG A 439 -18.89 -2.58 1.79
N GLY A 440 -18.21 -3.59 2.33
CA GLY A 440 -18.50 -5.00 2.06
C GLY A 440 -17.85 -5.58 0.80
N ARG A 441 -17.15 -4.75 0.01
CA ARG A 441 -16.36 -5.22 -1.14
C ARG A 441 -15.15 -6.02 -0.67
N MET A 442 -14.91 -7.15 -1.33
CA MET A 442 -13.84 -8.08 -0.99
C MET A 442 -12.68 -7.93 -1.97
N PHE A 443 -11.52 -7.50 -1.49
CA PHE A 443 -10.31 -7.34 -2.28
C PHE A 443 -9.32 -8.45 -1.95
N CYS A 444 -8.63 -8.98 -2.96
CA CYS A 444 -7.66 -10.06 -2.81
C CYS A 444 -6.41 -9.82 -3.65
N GLY A 445 -5.28 -10.41 -3.25
CA GLY A 445 -4.15 -10.66 -4.15
C GLY A 445 -4.06 -12.14 -4.47
N ASP A 446 -4.05 -12.48 -5.76
CA ASP A 446 -3.83 -13.85 -6.25
C ASP A 446 -2.43 -13.98 -6.88
N VAL A 447 -1.68 -14.99 -6.43
CA VAL A 447 -0.24 -15.12 -6.74
C VAL A 447 -0.05 -15.75 -8.11
N GLY A 448 0.74 -15.09 -8.95
CA GLY A 448 1.01 -15.45 -10.34
C GLY A 448 1.75 -16.76 -10.55
N GLN A 449 1.68 -17.31 -11.79
CA GLN A 449 2.39 -18.54 -12.13
C GLN A 449 3.81 -18.29 -12.64
N ASN A 450 3.98 -17.35 -13.57
CA ASN A 450 5.24 -17.07 -14.28
C ASN A 450 5.33 -15.66 -14.87
N LYS A 451 4.20 -14.98 -15.13
CA LYS A 451 4.15 -13.74 -15.91
C LYS A 451 3.54 -12.55 -15.17
N TYR A 452 2.38 -12.73 -14.52
CA TYR A 452 1.61 -11.65 -13.88
C TYR A 452 1.10 -12.08 -12.51
N GLU A 453 1.21 -11.16 -11.56
CA GLU A 453 0.51 -11.19 -10.28
C GLU A 453 -0.76 -10.31 -10.40
N GLU A 454 -1.84 -10.63 -9.67
CA GLU A 454 -3.14 -9.98 -9.88
C GLU A 454 -3.87 -9.57 -8.60
N ILE A 455 -4.68 -8.51 -8.70
CA ILE A 455 -5.57 -8.00 -7.64
C ILE A 455 -7.01 -8.12 -8.10
N ASP A 456 -7.82 -8.82 -7.31
CA ASP A 456 -9.21 -9.15 -7.65
C ASP A 456 -10.23 -8.50 -6.73
N LEU A 457 -11.39 -8.21 -7.32
CA LEU A 457 -12.61 -7.86 -6.60
C LEU A 457 -13.54 -9.08 -6.59
N ILE A 458 -13.67 -9.73 -5.43
CA ILE A 458 -14.35 -11.02 -5.31
C ILE A 458 -15.87 -10.86 -5.20
N VAL A 459 -16.58 -11.46 -6.15
CA VAL A 459 -18.05 -11.43 -6.24
C VAL A 459 -18.66 -12.82 -6.27
N LYS A 460 -19.92 -12.88 -5.86
CA LYS A 460 -20.72 -14.10 -5.74
C LYS A 460 -20.91 -14.79 -7.10
N GLY A 461 -20.50 -16.04 -7.19
CA GLY A 461 -20.54 -16.85 -8.42
C GLY A 461 -19.38 -16.63 -9.38
N GLY A 462 -18.46 -15.71 -9.07
CA GLY A 462 -17.38 -15.30 -9.97
C GLY A 462 -16.43 -16.44 -10.35
N ASN A 463 -15.97 -16.40 -11.60
CA ASN A 463 -14.91 -17.24 -12.14
C ASN A 463 -13.70 -16.37 -12.47
N TYR A 464 -12.57 -16.54 -11.80
CA TYR A 464 -11.37 -15.71 -12.01
C TYR A 464 -10.43 -16.29 -13.08
N GLY A 465 -10.91 -17.27 -13.84
CA GLY A 465 -10.30 -17.70 -15.10
C GLY A 465 -9.04 -18.55 -14.97
N TRP A 466 -8.39 -18.70 -13.81
CA TRP A 466 -7.27 -19.63 -13.64
C TRP A 466 -7.75 -21.08 -13.83
N ARG A 467 -7.07 -21.93 -14.61
CA ARG A 467 -5.76 -21.75 -15.27
C ARG A 467 -5.78 -21.35 -16.76
N ALA A 468 -6.90 -20.82 -17.26
CA ALA A 468 -6.98 -20.31 -18.63
C ALA A 468 -6.28 -18.95 -18.80
N LYS A 469 -6.43 -18.06 -17.80
CA LYS A 469 -5.78 -16.74 -17.72
C LYS A 469 -4.80 -16.67 -16.55
N GLU A 470 -4.03 -15.58 -16.53
CA GLU A 470 -3.00 -15.17 -15.58
C GLU A 470 -2.81 -13.67 -15.82
N GLY A 471 -3.37 -12.82 -14.94
CA GLY A 471 -3.61 -11.42 -15.25
C GLY A 471 -4.56 -11.24 -16.44
N PHE A 472 -4.40 -10.14 -17.19
CA PHE A 472 -5.13 -9.90 -18.44
C PHE A 472 -4.69 -10.83 -19.60
N SER A 473 -3.79 -11.79 -19.35
CA SER A 473 -3.18 -12.65 -20.37
C SER A 473 -3.68 -14.09 -20.33
N CYS A 474 -3.84 -14.73 -21.50
CA CYS A 474 -4.02 -16.19 -21.54
C CYS A 474 -2.75 -16.93 -21.04
N TYR A 475 -2.95 -17.83 -20.08
CA TYR A 475 -1.97 -18.83 -19.66
C TYR A 475 -2.09 -20.08 -20.55
N ASP A 476 -3.10 -20.92 -20.32
CA ASP A 476 -3.42 -22.06 -21.17
C ASP A 476 -4.17 -21.56 -22.42
N ARG A 477 -3.41 -21.23 -23.48
CA ARG A 477 -3.96 -20.76 -24.76
C ARG A 477 -5.05 -21.68 -25.33
N LYS A 478 -4.98 -23.00 -25.09
CA LYS A 478 -5.98 -23.95 -25.61
C LYS A 478 -7.28 -23.87 -24.81
N LEU A 479 -7.20 -23.68 -23.50
CA LEU A 479 -8.38 -23.42 -22.69
C LEU A 479 -8.96 -22.04 -23.06
N CYS A 480 -8.17 -20.98 -22.86
CA CYS A 480 -8.54 -19.56 -23.06
C CYS A 480 -9.23 -19.25 -24.41
N GLN A 481 -8.88 -19.95 -25.50
CA GLN A 481 -9.50 -19.77 -26.82
C GLN A 481 -10.77 -20.60 -27.06
N ASN A 482 -10.97 -21.72 -26.35
CA ASN A 482 -12.11 -22.64 -26.55
C ASN A 482 -13.18 -22.54 -25.45
N SER A 483 -12.93 -21.82 -24.36
CA SER A 483 -13.83 -21.73 -23.21
C SER A 483 -14.45 -20.34 -23.07
N SER A 484 -15.78 -20.27 -23.24
CA SER A 484 -16.59 -19.15 -22.73
C SER A 484 -16.71 -19.31 -21.21
N LEU A 485 -15.70 -18.84 -20.47
CA LEU A 485 -15.59 -19.03 -19.02
C LEU A 485 -16.50 -18.12 -18.19
N ASP A 486 -17.05 -17.08 -18.82
CA ASP A 486 -17.70 -15.94 -18.17
C ASP A 486 -16.79 -15.36 -17.07
N ASP A 487 -15.50 -15.22 -17.40
CA ASP A 487 -14.46 -14.93 -16.42
C ASP A 487 -14.33 -13.44 -16.11
N ILE A 488 -14.12 -13.17 -14.82
CA ILE A 488 -13.93 -11.85 -14.25
C ILE A 488 -12.43 -11.57 -14.25
N LEU A 489 -12.04 -10.55 -15.01
CA LEU A 489 -10.66 -10.07 -15.05
C LEU A 489 -10.32 -9.31 -13.76
N PRO A 490 -9.05 -9.33 -13.32
CA PRO A 490 -8.61 -8.58 -12.14
C PRO A 490 -8.78 -7.07 -12.35
N ILE A 491 -8.89 -6.32 -11.24
CA ILE A 491 -8.92 -4.84 -11.28
C ILE A 491 -7.54 -4.24 -11.58
N PHE A 492 -6.47 -5.02 -11.37
CA PHE A 492 -5.09 -4.66 -11.68
C PHE A 492 -4.23 -5.92 -11.81
N ASP A 493 -3.34 -5.96 -12.82
CA ASP A 493 -2.26 -6.95 -12.89
C ASP A 493 -0.90 -6.25 -12.91
N TYR A 494 0.16 -6.98 -12.55
CA TYR A 494 1.52 -6.50 -12.76
C TYR A 494 2.52 -7.62 -13.12
N PRO A 495 3.43 -7.38 -14.07
CA PRO A 495 4.33 -8.42 -14.56
C PRO A 495 5.45 -8.78 -13.56
N HIS A 496 5.96 -10.02 -13.64
CA HIS A 496 7.04 -10.62 -12.81
C HIS A 496 8.43 -9.92 -12.91
N LYS A 497 8.49 -8.76 -13.57
CA LYS A 497 9.63 -7.83 -13.61
C LYS A 497 9.52 -6.73 -12.53
N LEU A 498 8.33 -6.51 -11.95
CA LEU A 498 8.07 -5.54 -10.89
C LEU A 498 8.10 -6.23 -9.53
N GLY A 499 7.20 -7.19 -9.30
CA GLY A 499 7.20 -8.14 -8.19
C GLY A 499 7.24 -9.59 -8.68
N LYS A 500 6.95 -10.59 -7.82
CA LYS A 500 6.84 -12.04 -8.14
C LYS A 500 6.03 -12.87 -7.10
N SER A 501 5.27 -12.22 -6.22
CA SER A 501 4.32 -12.86 -5.33
C SER A 501 3.52 -11.75 -4.66
N VAL A 502 2.32 -11.46 -5.17
CA VAL A 502 1.46 -10.44 -4.55
C VAL A 502 1.03 -10.90 -3.16
N THR A 503 1.23 -10.03 -2.17
CA THR A 503 0.84 -10.33 -0.79
C THR A 503 -0.67 -10.17 -0.60
N GLY A 504 -1.34 -9.35 -1.42
CA GLY A 504 -2.65 -8.77 -1.12
C GLY A 504 -2.54 -7.49 -0.27
N GLY A 505 -3.68 -6.93 0.15
CA GLY A 505 -3.73 -5.62 0.79
C GLY A 505 -5.10 -5.27 1.40
N TYR A 506 -5.26 -4.02 1.83
CA TYR A 506 -6.46 -3.46 2.46
C TYR A 506 -6.78 -2.08 1.89
N ILE A 507 -8.07 -1.75 1.78
CA ILE A 507 -8.50 -0.35 1.66
C ILE A 507 -8.22 0.32 3.01
N TYR A 508 -7.35 1.33 3.08
CA TYR A 508 -7.16 2.08 4.33
C TYR A 508 -8.45 2.82 4.69
N ARG A 509 -9.01 2.53 5.86
CA ARG A 509 -10.20 3.17 6.46
C ARG A 509 -9.94 3.66 7.89
N GLY A 510 -8.67 3.81 8.26
CA GLY A 510 -8.25 4.26 9.57
C GLY A 510 -8.61 5.72 9.86
N CYS A 511 -8.50 6.09 11.14
CA CYS A 511 -8.85 7.41 11.61
C CYS A 511 -7.68 8.39 11.48
N GLU A 512 -6.45 7.98 11.78
CA GLU A 512 -5.29 8.84 12.00
C GLU A 512 -4.73 9.51 10.74
N MET A 513 -4.78 8.84 9.58
CA MET A 513 -4.12 9.24 8.33
C MET A 513 -5.16 9.58 7.24
N PRO A 514 -5.85 10.74 7.31
CA PRO A 514 -7.03 11.02 6.49
C PRO A 514 -6.77 11.00 4.97
N ASN A 515 -5.53 11.25 4.53
CA ASN A 515 -5.16 11.22 3.11
C ASN A 515 -5.10 9.82 2.50
N LEU A 516 -4.91 8.78 3.33
CA LEU A 516 -4.84 7.40 2.87
C LEU A 516 -6.24 6.78 2.69
N ASN A 517 -7.31 7.44 3.16
CA ASN A 517 -8.67 6.91 3.07
C ASN A 517 -9.07 6.58 1.63
N GLY A 518 -9.49 5.32 1.42
CA GLY A 518 -9.91 4.81 0.11
C GLY A 518 -8.78 4.34 -0.80
N LEU A 519 -7.51 4.42 -0.38
CA LEU A 519 -6.41 3.74 -1.09
C LEU A 519 -6.42 2.25 -0.75
N TYR A 520 -6.47 1.38 -1.76
CA TYR A 520 -6.14 -0.04 -1.60
C TYR A 520 -4.62 -0.16 -1.52
N ILE A 521 -4.07 -0.29 -0.32
CA ILE A 521 -2.63 -0.40 -0.07
C ILE A 521 -2.28 -1.88 0.03
N PHE A 522 -1.35 -2.32 -0.81
CA PHE A 522 -0.94 -3.71 -0.97
C PHE A 522 0.57 -3.81 -1.18
N GLY A 523 1.10 -5.03 -1.24
CA GLY A 523 2.53 -5.26 -1.44
C GLY A 523 2.87 -6.54 -2.18
N ASP A 524 4.16 -6.73 -2.41
CA ASP A 524 4.73 -7.91 -3.06
C ASP A 524 5.83 -8.53 -2.19
N PHE A 525 5.66 -9.81 -1.85
CA PHE A 525 6.51 -10.56 -0.95
C PHE A 525 7.95 -10.71 -1.45
N MET A 526 8.15 -10.86 -2.77
CA MET A 526 9.47 -11.18 -3.34
C MET A 526 10.34 -9.95 -3.64
N SER A 527 9.75 -8.84 -4.06
CA SER A 527 10.42 -7.57 -4.32
C SER A 527 10.49 -6.69 -3.07
N GLY A 528 9.50 -6.80 -2.18
CA GLY A 528 9.31 -5.89 -1.06
C GLY A 528 8.73 -4.54 -1.46
N ARG A 529 8.02 -4.45 -2.58
CA ARG A 529 7.31 -3.21 -2.96
C ARG A 529 6.08 -3.01 -2.11
N LEU A 530 5.82 -1.75 -1.77
CA LEU A 530 4.51 -1.26 -1.35
C LEU A 530 3.88 -0.48 -2.50
N MET A 531 2.59 -0.67 -2.72
CA MET A 531 1.86 -0.15 -3.87
C MET A 531 0.45 0.26 -3.43
N SER A 532 -0.21 1.10 -4.22
CA SER A 532 -1.61 1.46 -4.00
C SER A 532 -2.41 1.54 -5.29
N LEU A 533 -3.69 1.16 -5.18
CA LEU A 533 -4.71 1.46 -6.19
C LEU A 533 -5.71 2.45 -5.60
N LYS A 534 -6.17 3.41 -6.41
CA LYS A 534 -7.27 4.32 -6.06
C LYS A 534 -8.35 4.28 -7.15
N GLU A 535 -9.57 3.99 -6.75
CA GLU A 535 -10.73 3.98 -7.66
C GLU A 535 -11.12 5.41 -8.04
N ASN A 536 -11.39 5.63 -9.32
CA ASN A 536 -12.07 6.81 -9.83
C ASN A 536 -13.56 6.51 -9.93
N GLU A 537 -14.33 6.86 -8.89
CA GLU A 537 -15.78 6.60 -8.78
C GLU A 537 -16.61 7.10 -9.99
N ALA A 538 -16.08 8.06 -10.77
CA ALA A 538 -16.77 8.59 -11.94
C ALA A 538 -16.72 7.67 -13.19
N ASN A 539 -15.80 6.70 -13.26
CA ASN A 539 -15.68 5.78 -14.40
C ASN A 539 -15.28 4.33 -14.04
N GLY A 540 -14.90 4.04 -12.80
CA GLY A 540 -14.49 2.71 -12.34
C GLY A 540 -13.05 2.33 -12.67
N GLU A 541 -12.23 3.26 -13.19
CA GLU A 541 -10.80 3.00 -13.44
C GLU A 541 -10.00 3.05 -12.13
N TRP A 542 -8.99 2.20 -12.03
CA TRP A 542 -8.08 2.14 -10.88
C TRP A 542 -6.74 2.81 -11.20
N GLN A 543 -6.47 3.95 -10.56
CA GLN A 543 -5.19 4.63 -10.63
C GLN A 543 -4.14 3.90 -9.78
N TYR A 544 -2.99 3.57 -10.37
CA TYR A 544 -1.86 2.94 -9.69
C TYR A 544 -0.83 3.98 -9.23
N ASN A 545 -0.37 3.86 -7.98
CA ASN A 545 0.76 4.61 -7.43
C ASN A 545 1.71 3.67 -6.66
N GLU A 546 3.01 3.81 -6.86
CA GLU A 546 4.02 3.16 -6.00
C GLU A 546 4.09 3.87 -4.63
N ILE A 547 4.40 3.13 -3.56
CA ILE A 547 4.62 3.69 -2.22
C ILE A 547 6.10 3.55 -1.86
N CYS A 548 6.72 4.69 -1.56
CA CYS A 548 8.12 4.82 -1.21
C CYS A 548 8.28 5.13 0.29
N MET A 549 9.45 4.79 0.84
CA MET A 549 9.82 5.29 2.16
C MET A 549 10.21 6.76 2.08
N GLY A 550 9.68 7.57 3.00
CA GLY A 550 10.02 8.97 3.11
C GLY A 550 11.51 9.20 3.36
N ARG A 551 12.06 10.25 2.76
CA ARG A 551 13.44 10.69 3.03
C ARG A 551 13.61 11.05 4.50
N ASP A 552 14.84 11.12 5.00
CA ASP A 552 15.08 11.36 6.44
C ASP A 552 14.35 12.64 6.93
N GLN A 553 14.32 13.72 6.15
CA GLN A 553 13.54 14.93 6.50
C GLN A 553 12.01 14.67 6.52
N THR A 554 11.48 13.79 5.68
CA THR A 554 10.05 13.42 5.65
C THR A 554 9.67 12.57 6.87
N CYS A 555 10.59 11.77 7.40
CA CYS A 555 10.36 10.87 8.53
C CYS A 555 10.99 11.34 9.85
N LYS A 556 11.45 12.61 9.96
CA LYS A 556 12.10 13.20 11.14
C LYS A 556 11.14 13.48 12.30
N PHE A 557 10.30 12.51 12.65
CA PHE A 557 9.34 12.56 13.74
C PHE A 557 9.64 11.44 14.77
N PRO A 558 9.34 11.64 16.06
CA PRO A 558 9.55 10.64 17.10
C PRO A 558 8.91 9.29 16.77
N LYS A 559 9.66 8.21 16.98
CA LYS A 559 9.28 6.81 16.72
C LYS A 559 9.10 6.43 15.25
N LEU A 560 9.32 7.33 14.28
CA LEU A 560 9.25 6.99 12.86
C LEU A 560 10.59 6.48 12.32
N ILE A 561 10.47 5.53 11.39
CA ILE A 561 11.55 4.91 10.60
C ILE A 561 11.19 4.94 9.11
N ASN A 562 12.21 4.82 8.26
CA ASN A 562 12.09 4.83 6.79
C ASN A 562 12.73 3.58 6.13
N SER A 563 12.71 2.46 6.86
CA SER A 563 13.25 1.17 6.43
C SER A 563 12.43 0.02 7.03
N TYR A 564 12.31 -1.07 6.29
CA TYR A 564 11.64 -2.31 6.68
C TYR A 564 12.33 -3.51 6.03
N TYR A 565 12.12 -4.71 6.57
CA TYR A 565 12.63 -5.91 5.91
C TYR A 565 11.83 -6.26 4.64
N ARG A 566 12.56 -6.67 3.60
CA ARG A 566 12.05 -6.87 2.23
C ARG A 566 10.86 -7.82 2.11
N TYR A 567 10.83 -8.94 2.83
CA TYR A 567 9.83 -9.98 2.56
C TYR A 567 8.49 -9.64 3.24
N ILE A 568 7.59 -8.95 2.53
CA ILE A 568 6.25 -8.57 3.04
C ILE A 568 5.35 -9.80 3.05
N ILE A 569 5.17 -10.40 4.23
CA ILE A 569 4.42 -11.65 4.44
C ILE A 569 2.91 -11.39 4.41
N SER A 570 2.43 -10.28 4.99
CA SER A 570 0.99 -10.06 5.16
C SER A 570 0.65 -8.60 5.43
N PHE A 571 -0.63 -8.25 5.30
CA PHE A 571 -1.22 -7.01 5.80
C PHE A 571 -2.25 -7.31 6.90
N ALA A 572 -2.55 -6.31 7.72
CA ALA A 572 -3.57 -6.37 8.77
C ALA A 572 -4.03 -4.96 9.16
N GLU A 573 -5.28 -4.83 9.59
CA GLU A 573 -5.78 -3.61 10.24
C GLU A 573 -5.96 -3.81 11.75
N ASP A 574 -5.89 -2.72 12.53
CA ASP A 574 -6.34 -2.74 13.92
C ASP A 574 -7.84 -2.42 14.06
N GLU A 575 -8.34 -2.45 15.30
CA GLU A 575 -9.75 -2.21 15.61
C GLU A 575 -10.23 -0.80 15.20
N ALA A 576 -9.32 0.16 15.00
CA ALA A 576 -9.61 1.51 14.51
C ALA A 576 -9.47 1.66 12.99
N GLY A 577 -9.12 0.58 12.26
CA GLY A 577 -8.89 0.59 10.82
C GLY A 577 -7.50 1.08 10.41
N GLU A 578 -6.57 1.26 11.35
CA GLU A 578 -5.19 1.64 11.04
C GLU A 578 -4.46 0.48 10.37
N LEU A 579 -3.70 0.77 9.31
CA LEU A 579 -3.08 -0.27 8.48
C LEU A 579 -1.65 -0.61 8.89
N TYR A 580 -1.39 -1.92 8.94
CA TYR A 580 -0.13 -2.53 9.27
C TYR A 580 0.28 -3.53 8.18
N PHE A 581 1.59 -3.74 8.04
CA PHE A 581 2.12 -4.91 7.33
C PHE A 581 3.15 -5.66 8.15
N LEU A 582 3.22 -6.95 7.87
CA LEU A 582 4.04 -7.94 8.55
C LEU A 582 5.14 -8.33 7.57
N SER A 583 6.41 -8.19 7.95
CA SER A 583 7.53 -8.55 7.08
C SER A 583 8.68 -9.23 7.83
N THR A 584 9.64 -9.81 7.11
CA THR A 584 10.77 -10.52 7.70
C THR A 584 12.07 -10.33 6.92
N GLY A 585 13.20 -10.40 7.63
CA GLY A 585 14.53 -10.49 7.00
C GLY A 585 14.81 -11.87 6.38
N VAL A 586 14.16 -12.93 6.89
CA VAL A 586 14.31 -14.33 6.45
C VAL A 586 12.93 -15.01 6.41
N PRO A 587 12.43 -15.47 5.25
CA PRO A 587 11.09 -16.08 5.13
C PRO A 587 11.12 -17.57 5.47
N SER A 588 11.29 -17.89 6.76
CA SER A 588 11.34 -19.26 7.29
C SER A 588 10.60 -19.35 8.62
N ALA A 589 9.76 -20.37 8.79
CA ALA A 589 8.91 -20.58 9.97
C ALA A 589 9.67 -20.64 11.31
N THR A 590 10.99 -20.81 11.30
CA THR A 590 11.83 -20.88 12.50
C THR A 590 12.61 -19.59 12.80
N ALA A 591 12.77 -18.70 11.82
CA ALA A 591 13.64 -17.52 11.92
C ALA A 591 12.97 -16.34 12.63
N ARG A 592 13.58 -15.85 13.73
CA ARG A 592 13.08 -14.72 14.55
C ARG A 592 13.35 -13.33 13.96
N SER A 593 13.21 -13.20 12.64
CA SER A 593 13.47 -11.97 11.87
C SER A 593 12.19 -11.21 11.48
N GLY A 594 11.03 -11.65 11.97
CA GLY A 594 9.73 -11.03 11.69
C GLY A 594 9.47 -9.76 12.50
N VAL A 595 8.88 -8.77 11.84
CA VAL A 595 8.53 -7.45 12.36
C VAL A 595 7.16 -7.02 11.82
N ILE A 596 6.44 -6.18 12.58
CA ILE A 596 5.19 -5.55 12.17
C ILE A 596 5.38 -4.03 12.19
N TYR A 597 4.97 -3.39 11.10
CA TYR A 597 5.08 -1.95 10.87
C TYR A 597 3.69 -1.34 10.68
N LYS A 598 3.36 -0.28 11.42
CA LYS A 598 2.23 0.61 11.12
C LYS A 598 2.62 1.56 9.98
N ILE A 599 1.74 1.75 9.01
CA ILE A 599 1.91 2.75 7.95
C ILE A 599 1.50 4.13 8.49
N VAL A 600 2.34 5.15 8.26
CA VAL A 600 2.14 6.52 8.76
C VAL A 600 2.32 7.53 7.62
N ASP A 601 1.30 8.38 7.42
CA ASP A 601 1.44 9.60 6.64
C ASP A 601 1.99 10.73 7.53
N PRO A 602 3.18 11.30 7.24
CA PRO A 602 3.74 12.43 7.95
C PRO A 602 3.29 13.80 7.39
N SER A 603 2.49 13.84 6.32
CA SER A 603 2.01 15.10 5.73
C SER A 603 0.77 15.67 6.44
N ARG A 604 -0.09 14.79 6.97
CA ARG A 604 -1.35 15.17 7.61
C ARG A 604 -1.78 14.16 8.66
N ARG A 605 -2.32 14.63 9.78
CA ARG A 605 -3.06 13.81 10.74
C ARG A 605 -4.53 14.20 10.79
N ALA A 606 -5.33 13.32 11.40
CA ALA A 606 -6.65 13.71 11.88
C ALA A 606 -6.56 14.73 13.04
N PRO A 607 -7.63 15.53 13.25
CA PRO A 607 -7.69 16.52 14.32
C PRO A 607 -7.42 15.97 15.74
N PRO A 608 -6.97 16.83 16.67
CA PRO A 608 -6.83 16.51 18.09
C PRO A 608 -8.09 15.83 18.64
N GLY A 609 -7.90 14.83 19.50
CA GLY A 609 -9.00 14.11 20.14
C GLY A 609 -9.82 13.19 19.22
N LYS A 610 -9.97 13.47 17.92
CA LYS A 610 -10.86 12.72 17.00
C LYS A 610 -10.60 11.21 17.02
N CYS A 611 -9.33 10.82 16.98
CA CYS A 611 -8.89 9.42 17.00
C CYS A 611 -8.40 8.97 18.38
N ARG A 612 -8.77 9.68 19.46
CA ARG A 612 -8.34 9.35 20.82
C ARG A 612 -9.19 8.20 21.39
N ILE A 613 -8.79 7.00 21.02
CA ILE A 613 -9.29 5.75 21.56
C ILE A 613 -9.05 5.69 23.08
N LYS A 614 -10.01 5.15 23.82
CA LYS A 614 -9.88 4.77 25.23
C LYS A 614 -10.15 3.26 25.36
N PRO A 615 -9.11 2.40 25.26
CA PRO A 615 -9.30 0.95 25.25
C PRO A 615 -9.96 0.44 26.54
N LEU A 616 -10.80 -0.59 26.43
CA LEU A 616 -11.38 -1.27 27.57
C LEU A 616 -10.30 -2.05 28.35
N PRO A 617 -10.36 -2.06 29.71
CA PRO A 617 -9.36 -2.76 30.52
C PRO A 617 -9.35 -4.28 30.29
N VAL A 618 -8.17 -4.80 29.93
CA VAL A 618 -7.93 -6.24 29.75
C VAL A 618 -7.49 -6.85 31.08
N LYS A 619 -8.14 -7.94 31.50
CA LYS A 619 -7.64 -8.81 32.59
C LYS A 619 -6.44 -9.59 32.06
N ILE A 620 -5.29 -9.54 32.74
CA ILE A 620 -4.04 -10.16 32.28
C ILE A 620 -3.63 -11.26 33.27
N LYS A 621 -3.19 -12.41 32.76
CA LYS A 621 -2.53 -13.47 33.54
C LYS A 621 -1.19 -13.82 32.89
N GLY A 622 -0.13 -13.84 33.70
CA GLY A 622 1.25 -13.97 33.21
C GLY A 622 2.02 -12.67 33.34
N LYS A 623 3.18 -12.59 32.68
CA LYS A 623 4.04 -11.40 32.65
C LYS A 623 3.76 -10.58 31.39
N LEU A 624 3.92 -9.27 31.51
CA LEU A 624 3.99 -8.40 30.34
C LEU A 624 5.44 -8.29 29.86
N ILE A 625 5.59 -8.31 28.54
CA ILE A 625 6.84 -8.05 27.83
C ILE A 625 6.60 -6.72 27.09
N HIS A 626 7.21 -5.64 27.60
CA HIS A 626 7.08 -4.33 26.96
C HIS A 626 7.77 -4.33 25.60
N PHE A 627 7.15 -3.68 24.62
CA PHE A 627 7.73 -3.53 23.30
C PHE A 627 8.83 -2.47 23.31
N HIS A 628 9.99 -2.84 22.77
CA HIS A 628 11.09 -1.95 22.47
C HIS A 628 11.45 -2.14 20.99
N PRO A 629 11.42 -1.07 20.17
CA PRO A 629 11.81 -1.16 18.76
C PRO A 629 13.31 -1.44 18.63
N LYS A 630 13.71 -1.99 17.48
CA LYS A 630 15.09 -2.37 17.16
C LYS A 630 15.76 -1.40 16.18
N GLU A 631 15.00 -0.83 15.27
CA GLU A 631 15.52 0.11 14.27
C GLU A 631 15.77 1.49 14.91
N GLU A 632 16.82 2.19 14.46
CA GLU A 632 17.12 3.55 14.92
C GLU A 632 16.12 4.55 14.33
N PHE A 633 15.45 5.32 15.18
CA PHE A 633 14.51 6.36 14.74
C PHE A 633 15.21 7.40 13.87
N VAL A 634 14.54 7.86 12.81
CA VAL A 634 15.12 8.84 11.87
C VAL A 634 15.57 10.13 12.57
N ILE A 635 14.83 10.59 13.57
CA ILE A 635 15.17 11.77 14.38
C ILE A 635 16.49 11.62 15.17
N ASN A 636 16.95 10.39 15.45
CA ASN A 636 18.22 10.14 16.15
C ASN A 636 19.42 10.08 15.19
N LYS A 637 19.19 9.86 13.89
CA LYS A 637 20.27 9.76 12.90
C LYS A 637 21.00 11.09 12.81
N LYS A 638 22.32 11.07 12.96
CA LYS A 638 23.14 12.28 12.78
C LYS A 638 22.93 12.85 11.38
N PRO A 639 22.72 14.18 11.23
CA PRO A 639 22.48 14.77 9.92
C PRO A 639 23.66 14.49 8.99
N THR A 640 23.39 13.84 7.86
CA THR A 640 24.43 13.55 6.86
C THR A 640 24.79 14.84 6.13
N THR A 641 25.77 15.56 6.68
CA THR A 641 26.33 16.77 6.07
C THR A 641 27.06 16.40 4.79
N THR A 642 26.31 16.29 3.69
CA THR A 642 26.86 16.17 2.34
C THR A 642 27.71 17.41 2.07
N PRO A 643 29.03 17.29 1.85
CA PRO A 643 29.88 18.46 1.65
C PRO A 643 29.44 19.22 0.39
N VAL A 644 29.15 20.50 0.53
CA VAL A 644 28.86 21.38 -0.61
C VAL A 644 30.08 21.34 -1.55
N PRO A 645 29.90 21.10 -2.86
CA PRO A 645 31.02 21.08 -3.80
C PRO A 645 31.71 22.45 -3.88
N THR A 646 32.83 22.61 -3.20
CA THR A 646 33.58 23.86 -3.18
C THR A 646 34.24 24.11 -4.53
N THR A 647 33.73 25.10 -5.27
CA THR A 647 34.20 25.46 -6.62
C THR A 647 35.57 26.15 -6.60
N THR A 648 36.63 25.39 -6.42
CA THR A 648 38.02 25.90 -6.45
C THR A 648 38.60 25.87 -7.87
N THR A 649 38.82 27.05 -8.45
CA THR A 649 39.50 27.19 -9.75
C THR A 649 40.99 26.82 -9.66
N PRO A 650 41.58 26.14 -10.68
CA PRO A 650 42.99 25.79 -10.64
C PRO A 650 43.90 27.02 -10.80
N LYS A 651 44.86 27.21 -9.88
CA LYS A 651 46.01 28.11 -10.11
C LYS A 651 47.24 27.30 -10.50
N THR A 652 47.90 27.75 -11.57
CA THR A 652 49.07 27.11 -12.16
C THR A 652 50.35 27.41 -11.38
N THR A 653 51.14 26.39 -11.06
CA THR A 653 52.57 26.54 -10.68
C THR A 653 53.40 25.38 -11.21
N THR A 654 54.61 25.69 -11.66
CA THR A 654 55.52 24.79 -12.40
C THR A 654 56.57 24.08 -11.50
N PRO A 655 57.22 23.00 -11.98
CA PRO A 655 57.85 22.01 -11.10
C PRO A 655 59.35 22.24 -10.80
N LYS A 656 59.84 21.64 -9.71
CA LYS A 656 61.27 21.31 -9.50
C LYS A 656 61.45 19.81 -9.15
N LYS A 657 62.67 19.32 -9.30
CA LYS A 657 62.99 17.89 -9.56
C LYS A 657 62.95 16.99 -8.32
N LYS A 658 62.60 15.72 -8.54
CA LYS A 658 62.88 14.58 -7.65
C LYS A 658 64.33 14.10 -7.79
N THR A 659 64.88 13.47 -6.76
CA THR A 659 66.07 12.61 -6.83
C THR A 659 65.66 11.12 -6.89
N ILE A 660 66.53 10.26 -7.41
CA ILE A 660 66.14 9.00 -8.09
C ILE A 660 66.40 7.73 -7.25
N ARG A 661 65.44 6.78 -7.27
CA ARG A 661 65.55 5.28 -7.36
C ARG A 661 64.24 4.67 -6.82
N GLY A 662 63.50 3.76 -7.48
CA GLY A 662 63.55 3.22 -8.85
C GLY A 662 63.99 1.75 -8.91
N PRO A 663 63.30 0.83 -9.64
CA PRO A 663 61.99 0.93 -10.30
C PRO A 663 60.92 -0.06 -9.77
N PHE A 664 59.64 0.22 -10.01
CA PHE A 664 58.58 -0.80 -10.06
C PHE A 664 57.70 -0.55 -11.30
N ILE A 665 57.46 -1.59 -12.09
CA ILE A 665 56.78 -1.51 -13.39
C ILE A 665 55.33 -1.97 -13.24
N ILE A 666 54.39 -1.16 -13.73
CA ILE A 666 52.99 -1.55 -13.87
C ILE A 666 52.83 -2.37 -15.16
N ARG A 667 52.33 -3.61 -15.05
CA ARG A 667 51.70 -4.34 -16.15
C ARG A 667 50.35 -4.92 -15.70
N LYS A 668 49.42 -5.02 -16.66
CA LYS A 668 47.99 -5.28 -16.43
C LYS A 668 47.70 -6.75 -16.13
N PRO A 669 46.74 -7.07 -15.24
CA PRO A 669 46.14 -8.41 -15.17
C PRO A 669 45.28 -8.69 -16.42
N PRO A 670 45.42 -9.86 -17.08
CA PRO A 670 44.54 -10.31 -18.17
C PRO A 670 43.41 -11.25 -17.67
N MET A 671 42.43 -11.52 -18.53
CA MET A 671 41.44 -12.59 -18.32
C MET A 671 42.07 -13.98 -18.48
N PRO A 672 41.56 -15.01 -17.77
CA PRO A 672 41.81 -16.41 -18.08
C PRO A 672 40.55 -17.15 -18.55
N THR A 673 40.52 -17.60 -19.81
CA THR A 673 39.63 -18.67 -20.28
C THR A 673 40.43 -19.96 -20.52
N ARG A 674 40.08 -21.01 -19.76
CA ARG A 674 40.07 -22.44 -20.14
C ARG A 674 41.21 -22.96 -21.05
N GLN A 675 42.12 -23.77 -20.49
CA GLN A 675 42.67 -24.93 -21.21
C GLN A 675 43.10 -26.09 -20.29
N THR A 676 43.39 -27.24 -20.90
CA THR A 676 43.52 -28.60 -20.33
C THR A 676 44.95 -28.88 -19.78
N THR A 677 45.36 -30.02 -19.16
CA THR A 677 44.91 -31.44 -19.29
C THR A 677 45.47 -32.38 -18.18
N ARG A 678 44.86 -33.57 -18.03
CA ARG A 678 45.41 -34.88 -17.55
C ARG A 678 45.54 -35.19 -16.03
N LYS A 679 45.78 -36.48 -15.73
CA LYS A 679 45.52 -37.23 -14.48
C LYS A 679 46.81 -37.68 -13.77
N VAL A 680 46.75 -38.06 -12.48
CA VAL A 680 47.17 -39.39 -11.95
C VAL A 680 46.63 -39.67 -10.52
N VAL A 681 46.73 -40.94 -10.11
CA VAL A 681 46.06 -41.74 -9.06
C VAL A 681 46.32 -41.36 -7.58
N ARG A 682 45.47 -41.88 -6.67
CA ARG A 682 45.47 -41.82 -5.18
C ARG A 682 46.59 -42.67 -4.52
N PRO A 683 46.96 -42.39 -3.25
CA PRO A 683 46.75 -43.40 -2.19
C PRO A 683 46.26 -42.84 -0.82
N GLN A 684 46.35 -43.66 0.25
CA GLN A 684 45.70 -43.58 1.58
C GLN A 684 46.28 -42.55 2.58
N PRO A 685 45.60 -42.37 3.73
CA PRO A 685 46.27 -42.41 5.05
C PRO A 685 45.62 -43.41 6.05
N THR A 686 46.29 -43.66 7.19
CA THR A 686 45.96 -44.75 8.15
C THR A 686 46.17 -44.39 9.64
N THR A 687 45.21 -44.75 10.51
CA THR A 687 45.36 -45.05 11.98
C THR A 687 45.87 -43.94 12.94
N ALA A 688 45.68 -43.96 14.28
CA ALA A 688 45.14 -44.97 15.22
C ALA A 688 44.49 -44.35 16.50
N GLY A 689 43.78 -45.17 17.29
CA GLY A 689 43.30 -44.90 18.67
C GLY A 689 42.24 -45.93 19.16
N GLU A 690 42.45 -46.62 20.29
CA GLU A 690 41.57 -47.67 20.88
C GLU A 690 40.80 -47.14 22.15
N THR A 691 39.94 -47.86 22.91
CA THR A 691 39.76 -49.30 23.26
C THR A 691 38.25 -49.63 23.51
N MET A 692 37.72 -50.84 23.83
CA MET A 692 38.24 -52.23 23.98
C MET A 692 37.12 -53.31 23.85
N ARG A 693 37.57 -54.59 23.82
CA ARG A 693 37.03 -55.92 24.26
C ARG A 693 35.67 -56.08 25.01
N LYS A 694 35.01 -57.27 25.04
CA LYS A 694 35.49 -58.69 24.91
C LYS A 694 34.42 -59.69 24.34
N THR A 695 34.73 -60.99 24.19
CA THR A 695 34.00 -62.05 23.42
C THR A 695 33.72 -63.34 24.26
N THR A 696 33.18 -64.52 23.84
CA THR A 696 33.14 -65.25 22.53
C THR A 696 32.20 -66.51 22.50
N GLN A 697 31.65 -66.91 21.32
CA GLN A 697 31.36 -68.31 20.83
C GLN A 697 30.32 -69.26 21.52
N PRO A 698 29.90 -70.44 20.94
CA PRO A 698 29.90 -70.94 19.52
C PRO A 698 28.64 -71.76 19.02
N THR A 699 28.52 -71.96 17.68
CA THR A 699 27.79 -73.06 16.93
C THR A 699 26.24 -73.19 16.99
N LEU A 700 25.46 -73.87 16.10
CA LEU A 700 25.69 -74.77 14.93
C LEU A 700 24.48 -74.82 13.92
N LYS A 701 24.71 -75.29 12.67
CA LYS A 701 23.75 -75.85 11.65
C LYS A 701 22.77 -74.93 10.85
N LYS A 702 22.21 -75.49 9.76
CA LYS A 702 21.47 -74.86 8.63
C LYS A 702 20.60 -75.91 7.90
N PRO A 703 19.44 -75.61 7.28
CA PRO A 703 19.21 -76.06 5.88
C PRO A 703 18.31 -75.16 4.97
N THR A 704 18.22 -75.63 3.72
CA THR A 704 17.73 -75.18 2.38
C THR A 704 16.24 -74.85 2.09
N SER A 705 16.01 -74.43 0.83
CA SER A 705 14.78 -74.32 -0.01
C SER A 705 14.05 -72.96 -0.01
N ALA A 706 13.59 -72.33 -1.11
CA ALA A 706 13.42 -72.61 -2.55
C ALA A 706 12.06 -73.17 -3.04
N THR A 707 11.35 -72.41 -3.88
CA THR A 707 10.44 -72.84 -4.99
C THR A 707 10.10 -71.63 -5.88
N ARG A 708 9.73 -71.86 -7.16
CA ARG A 708 9.49 -70.87 -8.22
C ARG A 708 8.19 -71.20 -8.97
N VAL A 709 7.21 -70.30 -9.02
CA VAL A 709 6.00 -70.47 -9.87
C VAL A 709 5.62 -69.17 -10.60
N LYS A 710 5.57 -69.28 -11.93
CA LYS A 710 4.68 -68.62 -12.89
C LYS A 710 4.00 -69.77 -13.68
N PRO A 711 2.92 -69.57 -14.45
CA PRO A 711 2.16 -68.34 -14.73
C PRO A 711 0.65 -68.52 -14.42
N THR A 712 -0.22 -67.65 -14.93
CA THR A 712 -1.18 -67.96 -16.03
C THR A 712 -2.03 -66.72 -16.32
N ALA A 713 -2.50 -66.55 -17.55
CA ALA A 713 -3.40 -65.47 -17.96
C ALA A 713 -4.70 -66.06 -18.55
N VAL A 714 -5.82 -65.34 -18.39
CA VAL A 714 -7.07 -65.59 -19.12
C VAL A 714 -7.57 -64.25 -19.68
N GLN A 715 -8.13 -64.28 -20.89
CA GLN A 715 -8.61 -63.12 -21.63
C GLN A 715 -10.15 -63.02 -21.63
N ARG A 716 -10.63 -61.84 -22.04
CA ARG A 716 -11.88 -61.59 -22.79
C ARG A 716 -13.23 -61.96 -22.15
N GLY A 717 -14.07 -60.93 -22.03
CA GLY A 717 -15.53 -61.02 -22.24
C GLY A 717 -15.97 -59.76 -22.99
N THR A 718 -16.70 -59.88 -24.10
CA THR A 718 -17.08 -58.74 -24.96
C THR A 718 -18.44 -58.91 -25.62
N ALA A 719 -19.18 -57.80 -25.66
CA ALA A 719 -20.25 -57.45 -26.63
C ALA A 719 -21.65 -58.12 -26.48
N ILE A 720 -22.56 -57.62 -27.33
CA ILE A 720 -24.03 -57.77 -27.41
C ILE A 720 -24.77 -56.69 -26.58
N LEU A 721 -25.30 -55.59 -27.12
CA LEU A 721 -25.88 -55.21 -28.45
C LEU A 721 -27.33 -55.68 -28.68
N VAL A 722 -28.26 -54.72 -28.65
CA VAL A 722 -29.67 -54.84 -29.06
C VAL A 722 -30.03 -53.55 -29.83
N THR A 723 -30.84 -53.67 -30.89
CA THR A 723 -31.09 -52.57 -31.85
C THR A 723 -32.52 -52.58 -32.38
N THR A 724 -33.02 -51.37 -32.72
CA THR A 724 -34.09 -51.10 -33.73
C THR A 724 -35.54 -51.55 -33.39
N PRO A 725 -36.61 -51.02 -34.05
CA PRO A 725 -36.60 -50.25 -35.30
C PRO A 725 -37.31 -48.88 -35.34
N SER A 726 -36.98 -48.21 -36.45
CA SER A 726 -37.41 -46.95 -37.04
C SER A 726 -38.90 -46.59 -37.11
N THR A 727 -39.16 -45.29 -37.26
CA THR A 727 -39.71 -44.72 -38.52
C THR A 727 -39.22 -43.28 -38.69
N GLY A 728 -39.34 -42.70 -39.89
CA GLY A 728 -38.95 -41.31 -40.17
C GLY A 728 -39.29 -40.88 -41.60
N TYR A 729 -39.25 -39.57 -41.86
CA TYR A 729 -39.40 -38.96 -43.19
C TYR A 729 -38.45 -37.76 -43.36
N ARG A 730 -38.23 -37.33 -44.62
CA ARG A 730 -37.14 -36.41 -45.03
C ARG A 730 -37.61 -35.39 -46.08
N ALA A 731 -36.97 -34.20 -46.05
CA ALA A 731 -37.04 -33.10 -47.05
C ALA A 731 -38.38 -32.31 -47.05
N THR A 732 -38.42 -30.99 -47.25
CA THR A 732 -37.76 -30.21 -48.33
C THR A 732 -37.66 -28.70 -48.02
N ILE A 733 -36.67 -28.06 -48.63
CA ILE A 733 -36.44 -26.62 -48.91
C ILE A 733 -37.66 -25.67 -48.81
N MET A 734 -37.50 -24.50 -48.16
CA MET A 734 -37.67 -23.17 -48.79
C MET A 734 -37.21 -21.99 -47.90
N THR A 735 -36.70 -20.93 -48.53
CA THR A 735 -36.54 -19.57 -47.97
C THR A 735 -37.68 -18.68 -48.50
N PRO A 736 -38.09 -17.63 -47.75
CA PRO A 736 -37.50 -16.29 -47.95
C PRO A 736 -37.19 -15.60 -46.60
N VAL A 737 -36.30 -14.62 -46.41
CA VAL A 737 -35.96 -13.37 -47.15
C VAL A 737 -37.07 -12.32 -47.13
N TYR A 738 -36.95 -11.31 -46.26
CA TYR A 738 -36.90 -9.85 -46.55
C TYR A 738 -36.86 -9.13 -45.17
N SER A 739 -35.77 -8.46 -44.78
CA SER A 739 -35.41 -7.05 -45.10
C SER A 739 -36.11 -6.01 -44.16
N ARG A 740 -35.58 -4.81 -43.87
CA ARG A 740 -34.29 -4.15 -44.17
C ARG A 740 -34.19 -2.83 -43.39
N ILE A 741 -33.02 -2.19 -43.42
CA ILE A 741 -32.80 -0.71 -43.32
C ILE A 741 -33.09 -0.05 -41.95
N SER A 742 -32.36 0.98 -41.51
CA SER A 742 -30.92 1.16 -41.26
C SER A 742 -30.67 2.57 -40.69
N GLN A 743 -29.52 2.75 -40.04
CA GLN A 743 -28.63 3.95 -39.97
C GLN A 743 -29.05 5.21 -40.77
N THR A 744 -28.77 6.47 -40.37
CA THR A 744 -27.56 7.06 -39.73
C THR A 744 -27.94 8.47 -39.14
N SER A 745 -27.36 8.99 -38.04
CA SER A 745 -26.22 9.96 -37.92
C SER A 745 -26.40 11.37 -38.58
N ILE A 746 -25.71 12.49 -38.25
CA ILE A 746 -24.55 12.80 -37.37
C ILE A 746 -24.44 14.33 -37.09
N ASN A 747 -23.55 14.77 -36.15
CA ASN A 747 -23.04 16.17 -35.96
C ASN A 747 -24.04 17.28 -35.52
N SER A 748 -23.71 18.48 -35.01
CA SER A 748 -22.58 19.19 -34.30
C SER A 748 -22.97 20.71 -34.34
N THR A 749 -22.43 21.76 -33.68
CA THR A 749 -21.24 22.07 -32.84
C THR A 749 -21.53 23.23 -31.85
N LYS A 750 -20.69 23.39 -30.79
CA LYS A 750 -20.16 24.62 -30.12
C LYS A 750 -20.84 26.00 -30.42
N SER A 751 -21.04 26.92 -29.46
CA SER A 751 -19.93 27.58 -28.72
C SER A 751 -20.32 28.55 -27.55
N ASN A 752 -19.29 28.91 -26.79
CA ASN A 752 -19.09 29.85 -25.64
C ASN A 752 -19.94 31.15 -25.54
N TRP A 753 -20.20 31.64 -24.30
CA TRP A 753 -19.47 32.76 -23.60
C TRP A 753 -20.02 33.04 -22.16
N ARG A 754 -19.69 34.18 -21.51
CA ARG A 754 -19.71 34.41 -20.03
C ARG A 754 -20.57 35.64 -19.56
N PRO A 755 -20.72 35.97 -18.24
CA PRO A 755 -21.84 36.74 -17.64
C PRO A 755 -21.57 38.27 -17.50
N PRO A 756 -22.46 39.15 -16.97
CA PRO A 756 -22.82 39.34 -15.52
C PRO A 756 -24.33 39.78 -15.33
N PRO A 757 -24.83 40.50 -14.28
CA PRO A 757 -24.30 40.92 -12.95
C PRO A 757 -25.24 40.68 -11.72
N PHE A 758 -24.93 41.32 -10.58
CA PHE A 758 -25.64 41.33 -9.28
C PHE A 758 -26.96 42.13 -9.24
N LEU A 759 -27.87 41.82 -8.28
CA LEU A 759 -28.45 42.79 -7.31
C LEU A 759 -29.22 42.10 -6.14
N SER A 760 -29.76 42.87 -5.19
CA SER A 760 -30.05 42.44 -3.80
C SER A 760 -31.33 43.02 -3.15
N THR A 761 -31.95 42.24 -2.23
CA THR A 761 -32.91 42.66 -1.16
C THR A 761 -32.76 41.67 0.02
N THR A 762 -32.66 42.00 1.32
CA THR A 762 -33.46 42.80 2.29
C THR A 762 -34.86 42.21 2.61
N SER A 763 -35.31 42.00 3.87
CA SER A 763 -34.65 42.13 5.19
C SER A 763 -35.53 41.67 6.39
N SER A 764 -34.96 40.94 7.37
CA SER A 764 -35.33 40.93 8.82
C SER A 764 -36.74 40.40 9.24
N PRO A 765 -37.13 40.26 10.54
CA PRO A 765 -36.40 40.52 11.80
C PRO A 765 -36.53 39.49 12.98
N LEU A 766 -35.76 39.76 14.06
CA LEU A 766 -36.10 39.65 15.51
C LEU A 766 -35.75 38.42 16.41
N ASN A 767 -35.29 38.78 17.62
CA ASN A 767 -35.27 38.13 18.95
C ASN A 767 -34.28 37.00 19.35
N SER A 768 -33.59 37.27 20.47
CA SER A 768 -32.75 36.39 21.30
C SER A 768 -33.60 35.70 22.41
N PRO A 769 -33.05 34.74 23.21
CA PRO A 769 -32.45 35.15 24.49
C PRO A 769 -31.33 34.26 25.11
N ALA A 770 -30.63 34.87 26.08
CA ALA A 770 -30.09 34.35 27.36
C ALA A 770 -29.27 33.02 27.51
N LYS A 771 -28.31 33.13 28.44
CA LYS A 771 -27.27 32.19 28.93
C LYS A 771 -27.82 30.99 29.74
N PHE A 772 -27.11 29.83 29.67
CA PHE A 772 -26.60 28.90 30.73
C PHE A 772 -27.32 28.72 32.12
N PRO A 773 -27.12 27.61 32.90
CA PRO A 773 -26.24 26.42 32.71
C PRO A 773 -26.78 25.01 33.11
N CYS A 774 -25.95 23.98 32.88
CA CYS A 774 -25.68 22.79 33.73
C CYS A 774 -26.53 21.48 33.71
N SER A 775 -25.87 20.43 34.24
CA SER A 775 -26.34 19.11 34.74
C SER A 775 -26.93 18.04 33.80
N THR A 776 -26.27 16.87 33.79
CA THR A 776 -26.82 15.51 33.63
C THR A 776 -27.56 15.10 34.94
N PRO A 777 -28.33 13.96 35.09
CA PRO A 777 -28.10 12.63 34.47
C PRO A 777 -29.31 11.63 34.33
N PHE A 778 -28.98 10.35 34.05
CA PHE A 778 -29.69 9.08 34.35
C PHE A 778 -31.05 8.68 33.69
N PHE A 779 -30.92 7.73 32.74
CA PHE A 779 -31.62 6.42 32.66
C PHE A 779 -33.08 6.23 32.16
N THR A 780 -33.24 5.07 31.49
CA THR A 780 -34.46 4.25 31.22
C THR A 780 -35.67 4.82 30.46
N MET A 781 -36.01 4.15 29.36
CA MET A 781 -37.36 3.57 29.16
C MET A 781 -37.27 2.23 28.41
N LYS A 782 -38.31 1.39 28.55
CA LYS A 782 -38.47 0.09 27.86
C LYS A 782 -39.42 0.22 26.65
N ARG A 783 -39.34 -0.76 25.74
CA ARG A 783 -40.41 -1.22 24.81
C ARG A 783 -41.77 -1.40 25.55
N PRO A 784 -42.95 -1.46 24.87
CA PRO A 784 -43.18 -2.25 23.64
C PRO A 784 -44.25 -1.76 22.61
N GLN A 785 -44.40 -2.54 21.51
CA GLN A 785 -45.63 -2.80 20.70
C GLN A 785 -46.30 -1.65 19.88
N SER A 786 -47.18 -1.90 18.88
CA SER A 786 -47.16 -2.82 17.71
C SER A 786 -48.42 -2.68 16.80
N ALA A 787 -48.27 -2.37 15.49
CA ALA A 787 -49.19 -2.63 14.35
C ALA A 787 -48.49 -2.16 13.02
N LEU A 788 -48.67 -2.65 11.77
CA LEU A 788 -49.79 -3.20 10.97
C LEU A 788 -50.82 -2.12 10.52
N SER A 789 -51.25 -2.00 9.24
CA SER A 789 -51.06 -2.86 8.04
C SER A 789 -51.37 -2.20 6.65
N THR A 790 -50.60 -2.58 5.61
CA THR A 790 -50.98 -2.88 4.17
C THR A 790 -51.50 -1.85 3.11
N THR A 791 -51.27 -2.23 1.83
CA THR A 791 -51.90 -1.84 0.51
C THR A 791 -51.51 -0.51 -0.19
N ALA A 792 -51.57 -0.34 -1.54
CA ALA A 792 -51.41 -1.27 -2.70
C ALA A 792 -51.39 -0.56 -4.11
N TRP A 793 -50.42 -0.90 -4.98
CA TRP A 793 -50.49 -0.96 -6.48
C TRP A 793 -50.58 0.32 -7.37
N THR A 794 -50.42 0.12 -8.69
CA THR A 794 -50.17 1.08 -9.84
C THR A 794 -51.19 0.82 -11.01
N PRO A 795 -51.11 1.23 -12.33
CA PRO A 795 -50.08 1.98 -13.14
C PRO A 795 -50.57 2.90 -14.35
N TYR A 796 -49.59 3.43 -15.14
CA TYR A 796 -49.51 3.59 -16.63
C TYR A 796 -50.04 4.80 -17.50
N THR A 797 -49.11 5.36 -18.32
CA THR A 797 -49.21 5.97 -19.72
C THR A 797 -49.55 7.46 -20.04
N SER A 798 -49.27 7.89 -21.30
CA SER A 798 -49.18 9.29 -21.82
C SER A 798 -49.46 9.41 -23.35
N PRO A 799 -49.65 10.62 -23.95
CA PRO A 799 -49.35 10.86 -25.39
C PRO A 799 -48.75 12.26 -25.80
N LYS A 800 -48.56 12.51 -27.12
CA LYS A 800 -47.86 13.66 -27.79
C LYS A 800 -48.65 14.29 -28.98
N PRO A 801 -48.21 15.46 -29.50
CA PRO A 801 -48.16 15.82 -30.94
C PRO A 801 -46.78 16.42 -31.42
N SER A 802 -46.63 16.95 -32.66
CA SER A 802 -45.36 17.54 -33.20
C SER A 802 -45.46 18.31 -34.57
N LYS A 803 -44.33 18.87 -35.08
CA LYS A 803 -43.93 19.21 -36.50
C LYS A 803 -44.16 20.63 -37.08
N PRO A 804 -43.56 21.04 -38.25
CA PRO A 804 -42.75 20.35 -39.31
C PRO A 804 -41.24 20.81 -39.38
N HIS A 805 -40.37 20.83 -40.44
CA HIS A 805 -40.23 20.53 -41.92
C HIS A 805 -38.69 20.54 -42.29
N LYS A 806 -38.03 20.37 -43.48
CA LYS A 806 -38.24 19.86 -44.88
C LYS A 806 -36.88 19.70 -45.67
N THR A 807 -36.74 18.77 -46.64
CA THR A 807 -35.92 18.75 -47.94
C THR A 807 -34.41 19.18 -48.04
N LEU A 808 -33.48 18.59 -48.84
CA LEU A 808 -33.38 17.37 -49.73
C LEU A 808 -31.90 17.15 -50.26
N VAL A 809 -31.54 15.96 -50.84
CA VAL A 809 -30.35 15.60 -51.70
C VAL A 809 -29.00 15.24 -50.97
N SER A 810 -27.92 14.56 -51.50
CA SER A 810 -27.61 13.34 -52.35
C SER A 810 -26.09 13.37 -52.80
N THR A 811 -25.26 12.40 -53.29
CA THR A 811 -25.22 10.90 -53.48
C THR A 811 -23.78 10.37 -53.88
N VAL A 812 -23.54 9.02 -53.85
CA VAL A 812 -22.58 8.18 -54.68
C VAL A 812 -21.06 7.97 -54.32
N LEU A 813 -20.52 6.78 -54.66
CA LEU A 813 -19.20 6.08 -54.41
C LEU A 813 -18.98 4.99 -55.53
N PRO A 814 -18.00 4.00 -55.57
CA PRO A 814 -16.84 3.55 -54.73
C PRO A 814 -15.53 3.09 -55.53
N LYS A 815 -14.65 2.24 -54.91
CA LYS A 815 -13.75 1.14 -55.45
C LYS A 815 -12.20 1.25 -55.53
N VAL A 816 -11.54 0.07 -55.63
CA VAL A 816 -10.09 -0.30 -55.39
C VAL A 816 -9.67 -1.51 -56.29
N PRO A 817 -8.36 -1.84 -56.51
CA PRO A 817 -7.67 -2.96 -55.81
C PRO A 817 -6.10 -2.83 -55.68
N ASP A 818 -5.31 -3.90 -55.90
CA ASP A 818 -3.96 -4.21 -55.33
C ASP A 818 -2.83 -4.64 -56.34
N GLU A 819 -1.61 -4.92 -55.81
CA GLU A 819 -0.61 -5.99 -56.17
C GLU A 819 0.87 -5.70 -56.63
N ILE A 820 1.83 -6.40 -55.96
CA ILE A 820 3.00 -7.20 -56.47
C ILE A 820 4.45 -6.62 -56.74
N LEU A 821 5.40 -7.07 -55.88
CA LEU A 821 6.80 -7.62 -56.04
C LEU A 821 8.08 -6.87 -56.55
N TRP A 822 9.21 -7.22 -55.86
CA TRP A 822 10.66 -7.25 -56.23
C TRP A 822 11.36 -5.93 -56.67
N THR A 823 12.68 -5.71 -56.58
CA THR A 823 13.87 -6.51 -56.13
C THR A 823 14.95 -5.58 -55.52
N GLU A 824 16.00 -6.13 -54.87
CA GLU A 824 17.12 -5.37 -54.27
C GLU A 824 18.17 -4.84 -55.27
N GLU A 825 19.01 -3.87 -54.84
CA GLU A 825 20.49 -3.99 -54.90
C GLU A 825 21.24 -2.90 -54.07
N LYS A 826 22.58 -2.95 -54.10
CA LYS A 826 23.55 -2.28 -53.19
C LYS A 826 23.79 -0.79 -53.61
N GLN A 827 24.51 0.11 -52.92
CA GLN A 827 25.93 0.03 -52.52
C GLN A 827 26.35 1.08 -51.43
N GLN A 828 27.65 1.36 -51.28
CA GLN A 828 28.30 1.90 -50.05
C GLN A 828 28.47 3.44 -49.95
N ASN A 829 28.77 3.93 -48.73
CA ASN A 829 29.82 4.92 -48.30
C ASN A 829 30.00 6.32 -48.99
N ALA A 830 30.60 7.37 -48.39
CA ALA A 830 30.98 7.76 -47.01
C ALA A 830 31.44 9.25 -46.96
N GLY A 831 31.78 9.81 -45.78
CA GLY A 831 32.30 11.19 -45.55
C GLY A 831 31.19 12.19 -45.13
N GLU A 832 31.27 13.02 -44.08
CA GLU A 832 32.31 13.97 -43.59
C GLU A 832 32.44 15.27 -44.44
N SER A 833 32.46 16.51 -43.88
CA SER A 833 32.20 16.94 -42.49
C SER A 833 31.90 18.47 -42.35
N ASN A 834 31.34 18.86 -41.19
CA ASN A 834 31.59 20.10 -40.41
C ASN A 834 31.14 21.54 -40.80
N GLN A 835 30.95 22.32 -39.71
CA GLN A 835 31.02 23.79 -39.52
C GLN A 835 29.87 24.77 -39.91
N VAL A 836 28.82 24.78 -39.09
CA VAL A 836 28.55 25.79 -38.02
C VAL A 836 28.45 27.32 -38.37
N ASN A 837 27.24 27.84 -38.11
CA ASN A 837 26.85 29.22 -37.70
C ASN A 837 27.08 30.47 -38.59
N LYS A 838 25.94 31.13 -38.92
CA LYS A 838 25.67 32.52 -38.55
C LYS A 838 24.15 32.83 -38.47
N ARG A 839 23.75 33.53 -37.40
CA ARG A 839 22.47 34.27 -37.20
C ARG A 839 22.80 35.79 -37.33
N PRO A 840 21.86 36.77 -37.43
CA PRO A 840 20.52 36.77 -36.82
C PRO A 840 19.39 37.56 -37.55
N ARG A 841 18.26 37.72 -36.83
CA ARG A 841 17.13 38.66 -37.04
C ARG A 841 16.22 38.35 -38.24
N GLY A 842 14.94 38.74 -38.09
CA GLY A 842 13.92 38.58 -39.12
C GLY A 842 12.72 39.49 -38.89
N ARG A 843 11.85 39.57 -39.89
CA ARG A 843 10.48 40.12 -39.84
C ARG A 843 9.61 39.19 -40.68
N GLY A 844 8.45 38.78 -40.16
CA GLY A 844 7.58 37.81 -40.82
C GLY A 844 6.36 38.43 -41.51
N ARG A 845 5.82 37.74 -42.52
CA ARG A 845 4.40 37.79 -42.97
C ARG A 845 4.15 36.71 -44.03
N GLY A 846 2.88 36.34 -44.22
CA GLY A 846 2.38 35.67 -45.44
C GLY A 846 2.46 34.15 -45.48
N ARG A 847 1.34 33.48 -45.23
CA ARG A 847 1.13 32.08 -45.66
C ARG A 847 1.00 32.04 -47.19
N LYS A 848 1.77 31.18 -47.88
CA LYS A 848 1.36 30.57 -49.15
C LYS A 848 1.14 29.07 -48.94
N ARG A 849 -0.08 28.59 -49.18
CA ARG A 849 -0.39 27.15 -49.24
C ARG A 849 0.07 26.60 -50.59
N GLY A 850 1.20 25.90 -50.61
CA GLY A 850 1.60 25.05 -51.75
C GLY A 850 1.41 23.57 -51.40
N ARG A 851 0.71 22.81 -52.24
CA ARG A 851 0.71 21.32 -52.17
C ARG A 851 2.03 20.81 -52.75
N GLY A 852 3.07 20.79 -51.92
CA GLY A 852 4.30 20.04 -52.20
C GLY A 852 4.34 18.78 -51.38
N GLY A 853 4.34 17.61 -52.03
CA GLY A 853 4.53 16.33 -51.33
C GLY A 853 5.95 16.26 -50.77
N LYS A 854 6.11 16.34 -49.45
CA LYS A 854 7.41 16.16 -48.81
C LYS A 854 7.88 14.71 -49.03
N ARG A 855 8.99 14.52 -49.75
CA ARG A 855 9.77 13.28 -49.63
C ARG A 855 10.22 13.15 -48.18
N LEU A 856 10.01 11.99 -47.57
CA LEU A 856 10.48 11.70 -46.21
C LEU A 856 12.02 11.76 -46.20
N PRO A 857 12.66 12.48 -45.26
CA PRO A 857 14.11 12.49 -45.15
C PRO A 857 14.62 11.13 -44.64
N SER A 858 15.76 10.68 -45.15
CA SER A 858 16.44 9.48 -44.66
C SER A 858 16.79 9.66 -43.18
N GLY A 859 16.49 8.66 -42.36
CA GLY A 859 16.61 8.72 -40.90
C GLY A 859 15.34 9.14 -40.17
N SER A 860 14.22 9.39 -40.87
CA SER A 860 12.90 9.49 -40.24
C SER A 860 12.51 8.18 -39.58
N VAL A 861 11.87 8.22 -38.43
CA VAL A 861 11.35 7.03 -37.72
C VAL A 861 9.83 7.03 -37.68
N ARG A 862 9.23 5.85 -37.48
CA ARG A 862 7.83 5.65 -37.12
C ARG A 862 7.72 4.53 -36.09
N LEU A 863 6.62 4.53 -35.35
CA LEU A 863 6.19 3.37 -34.59
C LEU A 863 5.10 2.65 -35.39
N VAL A 864 5.19 1.32 -35.48
CA VAL A 864 4.12 0.47 -36.01
C VAL A 864 3.56 -0.35 -34.86
N SER A 865 2.29 -0.12 -34.54
CA SER A 865 1.58 -0.77 -33.45
C SER A 865 0.36 -1.53 -34.01
N ALA A 866 0.06 -2.69 -33.44
CA ALA A 866 -1.10 -3.51 -33.84
C ALA A 866 -2.44 -2.96 -33.31
N ASP A 867 -2.37 -2.21 -32.21
CA ASP A 867 -3.45 -1.51 -31.50
C ASP A 867 -3.70 -0.07 -32.03
N GLY A 868 -2.92 0.40 -33.02
CA GLY A 868 -3.08 1.70 -33.67
C GLY A 868 -2.66 2.92 -32.83
N LEU A 869 -1.94 2.72 -31.74
CA LEU A 869 -1.47 3.77 -30.84
C LEU A 869 -0.25 4.51 -31.40
N SER A 870 -0.18 5.83 -31.21
CA SER A 870 0.90 6.68 -31.74
C SER A 870 2.09 6.88 -30.81
N ASP A 871 1.99 6.45 -29.55
CA ASP A 871 3.04 6.57 -28.52
C ASP A 871 3.91 5.31 -28.40
N ARG A 872 3.49 4.18 -28.98
CA ARG A 872 4.15 2.88 -28.85
C ARG A 872 4.12 2.05 -30.13
N GLY A 873 5.12 1.20 -30.32
CA GLY A 873 5.14 0.20 -31.40
C GLY A 873 6.54 -0.30 -31.70
N ARG A 874 6.65 -1.21 -32.68
CA ARG A 874 7.93 -1.55 -33.31
C ARG A 874 8.53 -0.30 -33.96
N VAL A 875 9.84 -0.09 -33.78
CA VAL A 875 10.58 0.99 -34.43
C VAL A 875 10.89 0.61 -35.87
N GLU A 876 10.41 1.44 -36.79
CA GLU A 876 10.84 1.40 -38.19
C GLU A 876 11.50 2.72 -38.58
N ILE A 877 12.53 2.64 -39.40
CA ILE A 877 13.31 3.76 -39.89
C ILE A 877 13.29 3.81 -41.42
N PHE A 878 13.16 5.01 -41.96
CA PHE A 878 13.11 5.28 -43.39
C PHE A 878 14.52 5.53 -43.92
N ILE A 879 15.03 4.67 -44.79
CA ILE A 879 16.36 4.80 -45.39
C ILE A 879 16.28 4.49 -46.89
N ARG A 880 16.96 5.28 -47.72
CA ARG A 880 17.10 5.10 -49.18
C ARG A 880 15.81 5.04 -50.02
N GLY A 881 14.64 5.25 -49.40
CA GLY A 881 13.34 5.20 -50.06
C GLY A 881 12.38 4.18 -49.45
N GLU A 882 12.88 3.31 -48.57
CA GLU A 882 12.14 2.21 -47.96
C GLU A 882 12.02 2.38 -46.43
N TRP A 883 11.00 1.75 -45.84
CA TRP A 883 10.92 1.55 -44.39
C TRP A 883 11.51 0.17 -44.05
N GLY A 884 12.28 0.10 -42.97
CA GLY A 884 12.71 -1.17 -42.39
C GLY A 884 12.92 -1.07 -40.89
N THR A 885 13.11 -2.20 -40.23
CA THR A 885 13.12 -2.30 -38.77
C THR A 885 14.51 -2.01 -38.19
N VAL A 886 14.61 -1.97 -36.87
CA VAL A 886 15.87 -1.81 -36.13
C VAL A 886 15.98 -2.97 -35.16
N CYS A 887 17.13 -3.65 -35.13
CA CYS A 887 17.36 -4.71 -34.15
C CYS A 887 17.48 -4.12 -32.73
N ASP A 888 17.08 -4.91 -31.73
CA ASP A 888 17.26 -4.53 -30.34
C ASP A 888 18.71 -4.59 -29.85
N ASP A 889 19.62 -5.23 -30.58
CA ASP A 889 20.97 -5.48 -30.08
C ASP A 889 21.75 -4.18 -29.85
N LEU A 890 22.37 -4.09 -28.67
CA LEU A 890 22.87 -2.86 -28.01
C LEU A 890 21.87 -1.67 -27.88
N PHE A 891 20.65 -1.74 -28.44
CA PHE A 891 19.64 -0.68 -28.38
C PHE A 891 19.20 -0.42 -26.93
N THR A 892 19.61 0.74 -26.39
CA THR A 892 19.30 1.15 -25.00
C THR A 892 18.19 2.19 -24.93
N LYS A 893 17.72 2.49 -23.71
CA LYS A 893 16.76 3.58 -23.45
C LYS A 893 17.18 4.94 -24.05
N ARG A 894 18.49 5.20 -24.20
CA ARG A 894 19.01 6.40 -24.88
C ARG A 894 18.64 6.43 -26.37
N ALA A 895 18.77 5.31 -27.07
CA ALA A 895 18.34 5.18 -28.46
C ALA A 895 16.81 5.30 -28.59
N GLY A 896 16.06 4.76 -27.63
CA GLY A 896 14.62 5.01 -27.52
C GLY A 896 14.27 6.50 -27.37
N THR A 897 15.00 7.23 -26.51
CA THR A 897 14.83 8.68 -26.33
C THR A 897 15.06 9.47 -27.63
N VAL A 898 16.01 9.05 -28.48
CA VAL A 898 16.19 9.63 -29.82
C VAL A 898 14.96 9.39 -30.69
N VAL A 899 14.46 8.14 -30.78
CA VAL A 899 13.23 7.80 -31.53
C VAL A 899 12.04 8.64 -31.07
N CYS A 900 11.80 8.73 -29.77
CA CYS A 900 10.66 9.47 -29.22
C CYS A 900 10.75 10.98 -29.49
N ARG A 901 11.94 11.58 -29.38
CA ARG A 901 12.17 12.98 -29.74
C ARG A 901 11.97 13.25 -31.22
N GLN A 902 12.37 12.33 -32.11
CA GLN A 902 12.08 12.44 -33.54
C GLN A 902 10.58 12.40 -33.86
N LEU A 903 9.77 11.78 -33.00
CA LEU A 903 8.32 11.68 -33.12
C LEU A 903 7.57 12.82 -32.42
N GLY A 904 8.27 13.67 -31.64
CA GLY A 904 7.70 14.82 -30.94
C GLY A 904 7.37 14.61 -29.45
N PHE A 905 7.70 13.44 -28.89
CA PHE A 905 7.60 13.15 -27.45
C PHE A 905 8.86 13.64 -26.71
N MET A 906 8.82 13.71 -25.37
CA MET A 906 9.97 14.19 -24.59
C MET A 906 11.09 13.14 -24.47
N THR A 907 10.73 11.87 -24.29
CA THR A 907 11.67 10.75 -24.07
C THR A 907 11.04 9.38 -24.36
N ALA A 908 11.84 8.32 -24.30
CA ALA A 908 11.27 6.98 -24.16
C ALA A 908 10.90 6.72 -22.71
N LEU A 909 9.71 6.17 -22.49
CA LEU A 909 9.34 5.53 -21.23
C LEU A 909 9.99 4.15 -21.14
N ALA A 910 9.93 3.37 -22.22
CA ALA A 910 10.52 2.03 -22.32
C ALA A 910 11.12 1.74 -23.72
N VAL A 911 12.08 0.82 -23.73
CA VAL A 911 12.53 0.09 -24.93
C VAL A 911 12.08 -1.35 -24.74
N MET A 912 11.41 -1.90 -25.74
CA MET A 912 10.84 -3.24 -25.76
C MET A 912 11.71 -4.11 -26.66
N LYS A 913 12.29 -5.15 -26.07
CA LYS A 913 13.20 -6.10 -26.73
C LYS A 913 12.45 -7.32 -27.26
N ARG A 914 13.07 -8.06 -28.18
CA ARG A 914 12.63 -9.32 -28.77
C ARG A 914 11.20 -9.27 -29.34
N ALA A 915 10.99 -8.38 -30.31
CA ALA A 915 9.72 -8.22 -31.03
C ALA A 915 8.49 -7.99 -30.12
N ALA A 916 8.67 -7.55 -28.88
CA ALA A 916 7.58 -7.48 -27.89
C ALA A 916 6.52 -6.39 -28.17
N LEU A 917 6.68 -5.59 -29.22
CA LEU A 917 5.64 -4.73 -29.81
C LEU A 917 5.30 -5.12 -31.27
N GLY A 918 5.49 -6.41 -31.60
CA GLY A 918 5.24 -7.03 -32.90
C GLY A 918 6.49 -7.10 -33.78
N GLU A 919 6.81 -8.28 -34.31
CA GLU A 919 7.78 -8.48 -35.39
C GLU A 919 7.27 -7.92 -36.73
N ALA A 920 8.17 -7.59 -37.66
CA ALA A 920 7.81 -7.36 -39.05
C ALA A 920 7.78 -8.67 -39.86
N SER A 921 6.98 -8.70 -40.91
CA SER A 921 7.01 -9.80 -41.87
C SER A 921 8.37 -9.90 -42.58
N SER A 922 8.81 -11.10 -42.93
CA SER A 922 10.08 -11.41 -43.63
C SER A 922 10.30 -10.77 -45.01
N LYS A 923 9.39 -9.90 -45.47
CA LYS A 923 9.55 -9.03 -46.65
C LYS A 923 10.08 -7.64 -46.29
N VAL A 924 10.02 -7.25 -45.02
CA VAL A 924 10.66 -6.03 -44.49
C VAL A 924 12.14 -6.35 -44.24
N ARG A 925 12.98 -5.32 -44.16
CA ARG A 925 14.43 -5.47 -43.93
C ARG A 925 14.81 -4.89 -42.58
N ILE A 926 15.69 -5.57 -41.84
CA ILE A 926 16.36 -4.98 -40.66
C ILE A 926 17.41 -4.00 -41.19
N MET A 927 17.19 -2.71 -40.93
CA MET A 927 17.98 -1.61 -41.49
C MET A 927 19.16 -1.22 -40.61
N LEU A 928 19.02 -1.32 -39.28
CA LEU A 928 20.04 -0.95 -38.29
C LEU A 928 20.23 -2.07 -37.25
N ASP A 929 21.47 -2.16 -36.75
CA ASP A 929 21.94 -3.12 -35.73
C ASP A 929 23.07 -2.47 -34.90
N ASP A 930 23.44 -3.03 -33.76
CA ASP A 930 24.42 -2.52 -32.78
C ASP A 930 24.16 -1.05 -32.32
N VAL A 931 22.91 -0.63 -32.11
CA VAL A 931 22.56 0.81 -32.04
C VAL A 931 22.81 1.45 -30.66
N GLU A 932 24.02 1.98 -30.48
CA GLU A 932 24.49 2.71 -29.30
C GLU A 932 24.34 4.24 -29.48
N CYS A 933 23.30 4.82 -28.88
CA CYS A 933 23.12 6.28 -28.77
C CYS A 933 23.50 6.83 -27.39
N GLU A 934 23.95 8.09 -27.32
CA GLU A 934 24.11 8.84 -26.06
C GLU A 934 22.78 9.42 -25.55
N GLY A 935 21.82 9.67 -26.44
CA GLY A 935 20.47 10.15 -26.14
C GLY A 935 20.21 11.62 -26.52
N GLY A 936 21.19 12.29 -27.12
CA GLY A 936 21.12 13.70 -27.54
C GLY A 936 20.97 13.90 -29.06
N GLU A 937 21.18 12.84 -29.83
CA GLU A 937 21.15 12.78 -31.29
C GLU A 937 19.79 13.24 -31.87
N GLN A 938 19.83 13.72 -33.12
CA GLN A 938 18.65 14.11 -33.89
C GLN A 938 18.10 12.96 -34.75
N SER A 939 18.89 11.90 -34.97
CA SER A 939 18.45 10.67 -35.64
C SER A 939 19.23 9.45 -35.17
N LEU A 940 18.58 8.28 -35.16
CA LEU A 940 19.28 6.98 -35.02
C LEU A 940 20.41 6.77 -36.05
N LEU A 941 20.41 7.51 -37.17
CA LEU A 941 21.51 7.45 -38.14
C LEU A 941 22.83 8.07 -37.65
N GLU A 942 22.77 8.98 -36.66
CA GLU A 942 23.90 9.69 -36.07
C GLU A 942 24.56 8.91 -34.92
N CYS A 943 23.83 7.97 -34.31
CA CYS A 943 24.34 7.09 -33.26
C CYS A 943 25.43 6.13 -33.77
N LYS A 944 26.26 5.62 -32.86
CA LYS A 944 27.19 4.51 -33.15
C LYS A 944 26.35 3.25 -33.43
N ARG A 945 26.69 2.53 -34.50
CA ARG A 945 25.89 1.40 -35.03
C ARG A 945 26.63 0.62 -36.11
N SER A 946 26.14 -0.57 -36.41
CA SER A 946 26.57 -1.34 -37.58
C SER A 946 26.15 -0.67 -38.90
N LYS A 947 26.79 -1.09 -40.00
CA LYS A 947 26.50 -0.55 -41.35
C LYS A 947 25.05 -0.84 -41.73
N VAL A 948 24.39 0.12 -42.39
CA VAL A 948 22.98 -0.02 -42.81
C VAL A 948 22.78 -1.31 -43.61
N GLY A 949 21.79 -2.12 -43.23
CA GLY A 949 21.48 -3.41 -43.86
C GLY A 949 22.51 -4.51 -43.60
N LYS A 950 23.46 -4.33 -42.67
CA LYS A 950 24.29 -5.40 -42.13
C LYS A 950 23.90 -5.64 -40.67
N HIS A 951 23.23 -6.77 -40.43
CA HIS A 951 22.81 -7.24 -39.11
C HIS A 951 23.16 -8.73 -38.96
N ASN A 952 23.11 -9.25 -37.74
CA ASN A 952 22.98 -10.71 -37.50
C ASN A 952 21.63 -11.12 -36.90
N CYS A 953 20.78 -10.14 -36.60
CA CYS A 953 19.46 -10.36 -36.01
C CYS A 953 18.43 -10.95 -36.98
N SER A 954 17.39 -11.53 -36.40
CA SER A 954 16.12 -11.94 -36.99
C SER A 954 14.99 -10.93 -36.65
N HIS A 955 13.81 -11.08 -37.25
CA HIS A 955 12.65 -10.23 -36.88
C HIS A 955 12.09 -10.53 -35.48
N GLU A 956 12.41 -11.69 -34.89
CA GLU A 956 12.16 -11.96 -33.46
C GLU A 956 12.95 -11.00 -32.54
N GLU A 957 13.94 -10.28 -33.07
CA GLU A 957 14.79 -9.31 -32.37
C GLU A 957 14.50 -7.86 -32.80
N ASP A 958 13.41 -7.60 -33.53
CA ASP A 958 12.93 -6.24 -33.85
C ASP A 958 12.67 -5.44 -32.56
N VAL A 959 13.20 -4.22 -32.47
CA VAL A 959 13.03 -3.36 -31.29
C VAL A 959 11.72 -2.59 -31.34
N GLY A 960 11.05 -2.49 -30.19
CA GLY A 960 9.93 -1.58 -29.96
C GLY A 960 10.29 -0.47 -28.98
N VAL A 961 9.54 0.63 -29.02
CA VAL A 961 9.70 1.77 -28.11
C VAL A 961 8.32 2.22 -27.63
N ILE A 962 8.27 2.71 -26.38
CA ILE A 962 7.12 3.43 -25.79
C ILE A 962 7.60 4.82 -25.40
N CYS A 963 6.89 5.86 -25.82
CA CYS A 963 7.24 7.27 -25.69
C CYS A 963 6.36 8.04 -24.70
N GLY A 964 6.86 9.19 -24.24
CA GLY A 964 6.18 10.16 -23.39
C GLY A 964 6.85 11.52 -23.48
#